data_AF-A0A839Y5A6-F1
#
_entry.id   AF-A0A839Y5A6-F1
#
_cell.length_a   1.000
_cell.length_b   1.000
_cell.length_c   1.000
_cell.angle_alpha   90.00
_cell.angle_beta   90.00
_cell.angle_gamma   90.00
#
_symmetry.space_group_name_H-M   'P 1'
#
loop_
_entity.id
_entity.type
_entity.pdbx_description
1 polymer ?
#
loop_
_entity_poly.entity_id
_entity_poly.type
_entity_poly.pdbx_seq_one_letter_code
_entity_poly.pdbx_strand_id
1 'polypeptide(L)'
;MTETAVLIDLVSPHRVAPSRLPISWLSDDKIARELQAVQRRRAADAAYEAELIVALAHARPAALDPPAGAPGARRRSWTGGGVDGGVSEFFTAELSAVLNLGRGTADYRHARARTWLTKLPATFAALAAGELDERRATQLAEVLMHTSPDVAGQVEATLLSEARDLSVARLTARATQEMLRLDAAAAEQRRQAAAKAADVHLHPSATDGRATLAADLPGEEAVECYDVVDQLAGMLQAAGDDRPIGALRAHVLSLLVRRPADHGLPDVRADLTITADLAALTGAGHTPGEVNGLPITATHLRELLTRLGALGATAPDGGTLRYALTGPDGELLATTTPAELARLARRGCSTHPVAACGCPVLGPPPPTDAYAPTDRQRAFLAVRDRRCRSPTAGNAPAGPTWTTSPPTPAVEPPTAPTCAACAAPTTGSRPSPPAGGSPWTGTAPCTSPHPRASPGRPDHPACDHDHPACDHDHLSHPRHPRQMSRHRSRAPRRVASATGPPTTVARLPTRPARWSPPGDRCQPRTMTQGIGVIGVPTTAGSHNAGQEKAPAALRAAGLVDALRAAGVDVEDTGDLAVRRHRPTPPVDGVRDLDRVVELAAEVADRVSEVHAAGRRPLVLGGDCTVTLGVVAGLARHVDVGLAYVDGDADLNTPGGSTSGVLDTMGTTHLLGGGAPALAGLGPRVPLLPDDHLELFGFDPGELDTDQWTQLVAHRLSATPAPVVRTDPAGHAAAALRRLEAAADAVLVHLDVDVLDTNDFPLANFPHSAGLALDEVAAALAVFCSSDALAGLVLTEVNPDHDPDGVLLPRIVEVVAAALTPGQSPPATRRTAPVQ
;
A
#
# COMPACT_ATOMS: atom_id res chain seq x y z
N MET A 1 -4.48 34.01 62.77
CA MET A 1 -4.93 32.94 61.86
C MET A 1 -5.03 33.58 60.48
N THR A 2 -3.99 33.39 59.67
CA THR A 2 -3.76 34.10 58.41
C THR A 2 -4.07 33.15 57.25
N GLU A 3 -5.07 33.50 56.46
CA GLU A 3 -5.33 32.91 55.14
C GLU A 3 -4.11 33.12 54.25
N THR A 4 -3.58 32.04 53.70
CA THR A 4 -2.56 32.10 52.65
C THR A 4 -3.26 31.77 51.35
N ALA A 5 -3.60 32.81 50.59
CA ALA A 5 -4.07 32.68 49.22
C ALA A 5 -2.92 32.10 48.36
N VAL A 6 -3.12 30.93 47.78
CA VAL A 6 -2.23 30.39 46.74
C VAL A 6 -2.62 31.05 45.43
N LEU A 7 -1.74 31.93 44.95
CA LEU A 7 -1.81 32.50 43.60
C LEU A 7 -1.46 31.35 42.62
N ILE A 8 -2.45 30.84 41.89
CA ILE A 8 -2.19 29.97 40.73
C ILE A 8 -1.91 30.91 39.56
N ASP A 9 -0.63 31.02 39.22
CA ASP A 9 -0.21 31.73 38.02
C ASP A 9 -0.66 30.92 36.80
N LEU A 10 -1.60 31.49 36.03
CA LEU A 10 -2.04 30.96 34.74
C LEU A 10 -0.92 31.19 33.73
N VAL A 11 0.00 30.22 33.64
CA VAL A 11 1.02 30.20 32.59
C VAL A 11 0.33 29.97 31.24
N SER A 12 0.40 30.99 30.39
CA SER A 12 0.06 30.94 28.97
C SER A 12 0.80 29.80 28.26
N PRO A 13 0.18 29.07 27.31
CA PRO A 13 0.75 27.87 26.71
C PRO A 13 1.80 28.25 25.66
N HIS A 14 2.97 28.68 26.10
CA HIS A 14 4.16 28.44 25.30
C HIS A 14 4.34 26.92 25.27
N ARG A 15 4.22 26.31 24.09
CA ARG A 15 4.72 24.96 23.86
C ARG A 15 6.19 24.96 24.20
N VAL A 16 6.52 24.64 25.45
CA VAL A 16 7.88 24.28 25.83
C VAL A 16 8.13 22.97 25.11
N ALA A 17 8.77 23.04 23.95
CA ALA A 17 9.39 21.86 23.39
C ALA A 17 10.24 21.25 24.52
N PRO A 18 10.10 19.95 24.84
CA PRO A 18 10.91 19.35 25.88
C PRO A 18 12.36 19.71 25.61
N SER A 19 13.10 20.11 26.65
CA SER A 19 14.49 20.56 26.54
C SER A 19 15.38 19.42 26.05
N ARG A 20 15.39 19.22 24.73
CA ARG A 20 16.24 18.27 24.04
C ARG A 20 17.47 19.03 23.59
N LEU A 21 18.64 18.43 23.78
CA LEU A 21 19.85 18.96 23.18
C LEU A 21 19.66 19.03 21.65
N PRO A 22 20.20 20.06 20.97
CA PRO A 22 20.24 20.08 19.52
C PRO A 22 20.83 18.76 19.01
N ILE A 23 20.17 18.13 18.05
CA ILE A 23 20.64 16.83 17.50
C ILE A 23 22.06 16.95 16.95
N SER A 24 22.41 18.12 16.41
CA SER A 24 23.75 18.47 15.95
C SER A 24 24.85 18.41 17.02
N TRP A 25 24.49 18.31 18.31
CA TRP A 25 25.43 18.21 19.44
C TRP A 25 25.60 16.78 19.96
N LEU A 26 24.87 15.82 19.37
CA LEU A 26 24.92 14.41 19.73
C LEU A 26 25.87 13.69 18.76
N SER A 27 26.76 12.85 19.30
CA SER A 27 27.50 11.87 18.49
C SER A 27 26.58 10.72 18.08
N ASP A 28 26.96 9.92 17.09
CA ASP A 28 26.15 8.79 16.60
C ASP A 28 25.71 7.84 17.72
N ASP A 29 26.61 7.47 18.64
CA ASP A 29 26.28 6.67 19.82
C ASP A 29 25.24 7.32 20.76
N LYS A 30 25.22 8.66 20.82
CA LYS A 30 24.24 9.41 21.61
C LYS A 30 22.92 9.52 20.86
N ILE A 31 22.94 9.66 19.53
CA ILE A 31 21.74 9.64 18.67
C ILE A 31 21.06 8.28 18.76
N ALA A 32 21.80 7.18 18.62
CA ALA A 32 21.26 5.83 18.76
C ALA A 32 20.63 5.59 20.14
N ARG A 33 21.30 6.02 21.22
CA ARG A 33 20.76 5.96 22.58
C ARG A 33 19.53 6.85 22.77
N GLU A 34 19.50 8.01 22.15
CA GLU A 34 18.34 8.92 22.22
C GLU A 34 17.15 8.36 21.43
N LEU A 35 17.37 7.74 20.26
CA LEU A 35 16.33 7.04 19.51
C LEU A 35 15.74 5.89 20.34
N GLN A 36 16.59 5.07 20.97
CA GLN A 36 16.13 4.05 21.91
C GLN A 36 15.34 4.67 23.08
N ALA A 37 15.79 5.80 23.64
CA ALA A 37 15.06 6.50 24.70
C ALA A 37 13.70 7.05 24.23
N VAL A 38 13.60 7.56 23.00
CA VAL A 38 12.32 7.99 22.39
C VAL A 38 11.37 6.80 22.27
N GLN A 39 11.83 5.66 21.78
CA GLN A 39 10.99 4.47 21.65
C GLN A 39 10.50 3.98 23.01
N ARG A 40 11.37 3.95 24.03
CA ARG A 40 10.98 3.61 25.40
C ARG A 40 9.92 4.55 25.96
N ARG A 41 10.04 5.86 25.70
CA ARG A 41 9.02 6.84 26.11
C ARG A 41 7.69 6.64 25.39
N ARG A 42 7.70 6.37 24.08
CA ARG A 42 6.49 6.05 23.32
C ARG A 42 5.79 4.80 23.85
N ALA A 43 6.56 3.77 24.17
CA ALA A 43 6.04 2.55 24.80
C ALA A 43 5.37 2.85 26.16
N ALA A 44 6.04 3.62 27.02
CA ALA A 44 5.48 4.03 28.31
C ALA A 44 4.22 4.91 28.15
N ASP A 45 4.23 5.86 27.22
CA ASP A 45 3.07 6.72 26.91
C ASP A 45 1.89 5.88 26.38
N ALA A 46 2.14 4.85 25.57
CA ALA A 46 1.12 3.93 25.07
C ALA A 46 0.51 3.07 26.20
N ALA A 47 1.33 2.61 27.15
CA ALA A 47 0.83 1.94 28.35
C ALA A 47 -0.02 2.88 29.21
N TYR A 48 0.41 4.12 29.40
CA TYR A 48 -0.33 5.13 30.14
C TYR A 48 -1.68 5.48 29.46
N GLU A 49 -1.70 5.63 28.13
CA GLU A 49 -2.93 5.80 27.35
C GLU A 49 -3.89 4.62 27.59
N ALA A 50 -3.39 3.39 27.60
CA ALA A 50 -4.19 2.20 27.87
C ALA A 50 -4.83 2.23 29.27
N GLU A 51 -4.09 2.65 30.30
CA GLU A 51 -4.65 2.84 31.64
C GLU A 51 -5.73 3.92 31.66
N LEU A 52 -5.52 5.05 31.00
CA LEU A 52 -6.51 6.13 30.91
C LEU A 52 -7.79 5.66 30.22
N ILE A 53 -7.68 4.93 29.10
CA ILE A 53 -8.82 4.37 28.37
C ILE A 53 -9.61 3.42 29.27
N VAL A 54 -8.93 2.50 29.95
CA VAL A 54 -9.59 1.53 30.84
C VAL A 54 -10.19 2.21 32.06
N ALA A 55 -9.52 3.19 32.67
CA ALA A 55 -10.05 3.96 33.79
C ALA A 55 -11.31 4.75 33.39
N LEU A 56 -11.31 5.36 32.20
CA LEU A 56 -12.48 6.05 31.67
C LEU A 56 -13.64 5.08 31.41
N ALA A 57 -13.36 3.88 30.90
CA ALA A 57 -14.36 2.84 30.72
C ALA A 57 -15.01 2.42 32.05
N HIS A 58 -14.22 2.25 33.11
CA HIS A 58 -14.73 1.94 34.45
C HIS A 58 -15.60 3.07 35.03
N ALA A 59 -15.29 4.33 34.71
CA ALA A 59 -16.11 5.49 35.09
C ALA A 59 -17.42 5.61 34.29
N ARG A 60 -17.66 4.72 33.32
CA ARG A 60 -18.87 4.63 32.50
C ARG A 60 -19.48 3.24 32.60
N PRO A 61 -20.04 2.84 33.76
CA PRO A 61 -20.64 1.53 33.89
C PRO A 61 -21.95 1.41 33.10
N ALA A 62 -22.27 0.20 32.64
CA ALA A 62 -23.52 -0.11 31.92
C ALA A 62 -24.78 0.22 32.73
N ALA A 63 -24.67 0.35 34.05
CA ALA A 63 -25.76 0.80 34.92
C ALA A 63 -26.23 2.24 34.63
N LEU A 64 -25.44 3.05 33.91
CA LEU A 64 -25.83 4.39 33.46
C LEU A 64 -26.63 4.37 32.15
N ASP A 65 -26.75 3.23 31.48
CA ASP A 65 -27.44 3.12 30.20
C ASP A 65 -28.97 3.14 30.38
N PRO A 66 -29.74 3.67 29.41
CA PRO A 66 -31.20 3.60 29.44
C PRO A 66 -31.68 2.13 29.48
N PRO A 67 -32.71 1.83 30.29
CA PRO A 67 -33.23 0.47 30.39
C PRO A 67 -33.79 0.00 29.04
N ALA A 68 -33.65 -1.31 28.75
CA ALA A 68 -34.11 -1.90 27.52
C ALA A 68 -35.59 -1.57 27.23
N GLY A 69 -35.86 -0.98 26.05
CA GLY A 69 -37.20 -0.55 25.64
C GLY A 69 -37.53 0.92 25.93
N ALA A 70 -36.69 1.65 26.68
CA ALA A 70 -36.81 3.10 26.81
C ALA A 70 -36.36 3.83 25.53
N PRO A 71 -36.90 5.03 25.24
CA PRO A 71 -36.36 5.89 24.19
C PRO A 71 -34.86 6.11 24.37
N GLY A 72 -34.06 5.80 23.35
CA GLY A 72 -32.60 5.92 23.38
C GLY A 72 -31.84 4.63 23.75
N ALA A 73 -32.51 3.57 24.22
CA ALA A 73 -31.87 2.27 24.44
C ALA A 73 -31.50 1.59 23.11
N ARG A 74 -30.33 0.94 23.05
CA ARG A 74 -29.88 0.23 21.83
C ARG A 74 -30.80 -0.93 21.48
N ARG A 75 -31.13 -1.05 20.19
CA ARG A 75 -31.87 -2.21 19.66
C ARG A 75 -30.86 -3.31 19.32
N ARG A 76 -31.12 -4.53 19.79
CA ARG A 76 -30.25 -5.72 19.62
C ARG A 76 -29.95 -6.15 18.17
N SER A 77 -30.51 -5.49 17.16
CA SER A 77 -30.59 -6.01 15.78
C SER A 77 -29.47 -5.60 14.83
N TRP A 78 -28.48 -4.81 15.26
CA TRP A 78 -27.36 -4.37 14.42
C TRP A 78 -26.06 -4.72 15.15
N THR A 79 -25.37 -5.73 14.62
CA THR A 79 -24.08 -6.31 15.05
C THR A 79 -24.04 -6.93 16.46
N GLY A 80 -23.73 -8.24 16.51
CA GLY A 80 -23.61 -9.06 17.72
C GLY A 80 -22.39 -8.78 18.61
N GLY A 81 -21.84 -7.56 18.57
CA GLY A 81 -20.74 -7.14 19.44
C GLY A 81 -21.29 -6.55 20.73
N GLY A 82 -21.79 -7.41 21.63
CA GLY A 82 -22.15 -6.99 22.97
C GLY A 82 -20.91 -6.50 23.72
N VAL A 83 -21.02 -5.33 24.36
CA VAL A 83 -20.04 -4.87 25.34
C VAL A 83 -20.17 -5.77 26.57
N ASP A 84 -19.61 -6.96 26.48
CA ASP A 84 -19.52 -7.91 27.58
C ASP A 84 -18.44 -7.38 28.52
N GLY A 85 -18.85 -6.95 29.73
CA GLY A 85 -17.90 -6.41 30.71
C GLY A 85 -18.43 -5.32 31.65
N GLY A 86 -19.70 -4.94 31.58
CA GLY A 86 -20.28 -3.96 32.52
C GLY A 86 -19.91 -2.50 32.23
N VAL A 87 -19.39 -2.20 31.04
CA VAL A 87 -19.13 -0.84 30.53
C VAL A 87 -20.31 -0.38 29.68
N SER A 88 -20.60 0.92 29.73
CA SER A 88 -21.68 1.59 29.00
C SER A 88 -21.59 1.32 27.51
N GLU A 89 -22.74 1.05 26.90
CA GLU A 89 -22.86 0.84 25.45
C GLU A 89 -22.50 2.09 24.61
N PHE A 90 -22.45 3.26 25.24
CA PHE A 90 -22.09 4.53 24.61
C PHE A 90 -20.60 4.89 24.77
N PHE A 91 -19.84 4.13 25.56
CA PHE A 91 -18.46 4.47 25.89
C PHE A 91 -17.56 4.64 24.65
N THR A 92 -17.68 3.76 23.66
CA THR A 92 -16.85 3.85 22.44
C THR A 92 -17.15 5.09 21.60
N ALA A 93 -18.39 5.61 21.67
CA ALA A 93 -18.75 6.88 21.05
C ALA A 93 -18.18 8.09 21.83
N GLU A 94 -18.18 8.02 23.16
CA GLU A 94 -17.52 9.04 24.01
C GLU A 94 -16.00 9.06 23.76
N LEU A 95 -15.36 7.89 23.75
CA LEU A 95 -13.93 7.76 23.46
C LEU A 95 -13.56 8.26 22.05
N SER A 96 -14.40 7.96 21.06
CA SER A 96 -14.29 8.48 19.69
C SER A 96 -14.30 10.01 19.66
N ALA A 97 -15.16 10.66 20.46
CA ALA A 97 -15.20 12.12 20.57
C ALA A 97 -13.97 12.70 21.31
N VAL A 98 -13.54 12.04 22.40
CA VAL A 98 -12.38 12.48 23.21
C VAL A 98 -11.08 12.45 22.42
N LEU A 99 -10.84 11.37 21.66
CA LEU A 99 -9.61 11.17 20.89
C LEU A 99 -9.71 11.67 19.44
N ASN A 100 -10.88 12.15 19.02
CA ASN A 100 -11.18 12.50 17.63
C ASN A 100 -10.86 11.35 16.65
N LEU A 101 -11.39 10.16 16.94
CA LEU A 101 -11.21 8.93 16.17
C LEU A 101 -12.54 8.41 15.62
N GLY A 102 -12.50 7.57 14.58
CA GLY A 102 -13.67 6.78 14.17
C GLY A 102 -14.09 5.78 15.26
N ARG A 103 -15.40 5.45 15.32
CA ARG A 103 -15.94 4.53 16.35
C ARG A 103 -15.27 3.15 16.35
N GLY A 104 -15.02 2.58 15.17
CA GLY A 104 -14.32 1.29 15.06
C GLY A 104 -12.90 1.36 15.61
N THR A 105 -12.18 2.45 15.32
CA THR A 105 -10.83 2.68 15.85
C THR A 105 -10.84 2.87 17.37
N ALA A 106 -11.84 3.58 17.92
CA ALA A 106 -12.00 3.75 19.36
C ALA A 106 -12.32 2.41 20.05
N ASP A 107 -13.21 1.59 19.47
CA ASP A 107 -13.51 0.25 19.96
C ASP A 107 -12.28 -0.66 19.95
N TYR A 108 -11.53 -0.67 18.84
CA TYR A 108 -10.26 -1.38 18.74
C TYR A 108 -9.25 -0.96 19.81
N ARG A 109 -9.05 0.36 20.02
CA ARG A 109 -8.13 0.86 21.06
C ARG A 109 -8.57 0.44 22.45
N HIS A 110 -9.87 0.47 22.74
CA HIS A 110 -10.41 -0.01 24.00
C HIS A 110 -10.20 -1.52 24.19
N ALA A 111 -10.49 -2.33 23.16
CA ALA A 111 -10.28 -3.79 23.20
C ALA A 111 -8.80 -4.15 23.42
N ARG A 112 -7.89 -3.43 22.75
CA ARG A 112 -6.44 -3.58 22.92
C ARG A 112 -5.99 -3.22 24.34
N ALA A 113 -6.38 -2.04 24.83
CA ALA A 113 -6.05 -1.59 26.18
C ALA A 113 -6.54 -2.57 27.25
N ARG A 114 -7.79 -3.02 27.15
CA ARG A 114 -8.34 -4.03 28.06
C ARG A 114 -7.58 -5.35 27.99
N THR A 115 -7.17 -5.78 26.80
CA THR A 115 -6.39 -7.03 26.62
C THR A 115 -5.04 -6.93 27.32
N TRP A 116 -4.31 -5.82 27.16
CA TRP A 116 -3.07 -5.60 27.89
C TRP A 116 -3.26 -5.65 29.40
N LEU A 117 -4.23 -4.90 29.94
CA LEU A 117 -4.41 -4.82 31.40
C LEU A 117 -5.00 -6.09 32.03
N THR A 118 -5.81 -6.87 31.31
CA THR A 118 -6.58 -7.98 31.90
C THR A 118 -6.09 -9.37 31.50
N LYS A 119 -5.40 -9.51 30.37
CA LYS A 119 -4.96 -10.82 29.83
C LYS A 119 -3.45 -10.92 29.67
N LEU A 120 -2.77 -9.79 29.46
CA LEU A 120 -1.33 -9.74 29.18
C LEU A 120 -0.57 -8.83 30.17
N PRO A 121 -0.66 -9.09 31.48
CA PRO A 121 -0.10 -8.21 32.50
C PRO A 121 1.43 -8.09 32.41
N ALA A 122 2.15 -9.12 31.98
CA ALA A 122 3.61 -9.06 31.86
C ALA A 122 4.04 -8.28 30.60
N THR A 123 3.29 -8.40 29.51
CA THR A 123 3.44 -7.59 28.29
C THR A 123 3.15 -6.13 28.59
N PHE A 124 2.09 -5.85 29.35
CA PHE A 124 1.76 -4.49 29.79
C PHE A 124 2.87 -3.91 30.67
N ALA A 125 3.39 -4.67 31.63
CA ALA A 125 4.51 -4.24 32.47
C ALA A 125 5.78 -3.94 31.64
N ALA A 126 6.10 -4.80 30.66
CA ALA A 126 7.22 -4.58 29.75
C ALA A 126 7.00 -3.33 28.86
N LEU A 127 5.77 -3.11 28.38
CA LEU A 127 5.40 -1.91 27.61
C LEU A 127 5.54 -0.64 28.47
N ALA A 128 5.03 -0.66 29.70
CA ALA A 128 5.12 0.45 30.65
C ALA A 128 6.56 0.78 31.06
N ALA A 129 7.42 -0.25 31.19
CA ALA A 129 8.85 -0.08 31.45
C ALA A 129 9.65 0.38 30.20
N GLY A 130 9.03 0.37 29.02
CA GLY A 130 9.71 0.59 27.74
C GLY A 130 10.63 -0.56 27.32
N GLU A 131 10.49 -1.73 27.92
CA GLU A 131 11.27 -2.93 27.56
C GLU A 131 10.72 -3.63 26.31
N LEU A 132 9.45 -3.38 25.98
CA LEU A 132 8.78 -3.83 24.76
C LEU A 132 8.14 -2.64 24.05
N ASP A 133 8.30 -2.53 22.73
CA ASP A 133 7.69 -1.44 21.96
C ASP A 133 6.18 -1.65 21.72
N GLU A 134 5.47 -0.56 21.43
CA GLU A 134 4.02 -0.56 21.20
C GLU A 134 3.61 -1.50 20.06
N ARG A 135 4.39 -1.60 18.98
CA ARG A 135 4.02 -2.37 17.79
C ARG A 135 4.00 -3.87 18.13
N ARG A 136 5.02 -4.36 18.82
CA ARG A 136 5.08 -5.76 19.29
C ARG A 136 4.01 -6.07 20.34
N ALA A 137 3.83 -5.18 21.32
CA ALA A 137 2.77 -5.34 22.32
C ALA A 137 1.36 -5.36 21.67
N THR A 138 1.16 -4.55 20.62
CA THR A 138 -0.10 -4.49 19.86
C THR A 138 -0.37 -5.80 19.16
N GLN A 139 0.60 -6.38 18.46
CA GLN A 139 0.43 -7.65 17.76
C GLN A 139 0.09 -8.81 18.73
N LEU A 140 0.72 -8.86 19.91
CA LEU A 140 0.36 -9.83 20.93
C LEU A 140 -1.09 -9.65 21.40
N ALA A 141 -1.54 -8.41 21.60
CA ALA A 141 -2.92 -8.15 21.96
C ALA A 141 -3.91 -8.48 20.85
N GLU A 142 -3.58 -8.21 19.58
CA GLU A 142 -4.46 -8.53 18.43
C GLU A 142 -4.68 -10.02 18.27
N VAL A 143 -3.62 -10.82 18.36
CA VAL A 143 -3.73 -12.29 18.29
C VAL A 143 -4.54 -12.82 19.47
N LEU A 144 -4.38 -12.24 20.67
CA LEU A 144 -4.87 -12.83 21.92
C LEU A 144 -6.16 -12.18 22.46
N MET A 145 -6.65 -11.07 21.89
CA MET A 145 -7.82 -10.35 22.44
C MET A 145 -9.10 -11.19 22.47
N HIS A 146 -9.23 -12.18 21.59
CA HIS A 146 -10.37 -13.11 21.53
C HIS A 146 -10.10 -14.47 22.20
N THR A 147 -8.99 -14.61 22.93
CA THR A 147 -8.64 -15.82 23.69
C THR A 147 -9.00 -15.70 25.16
N SER A 148 -9.04 -16.80 25.91
CA SER A 148 -9.21 -16.76 27.36
C SER A 148 -7.96 -16.18 28.05
N PRO A 149 -8.08 -15.57 29.24
CA PRO A 149 -6.92 -15.11 30.01
C PRO A 149 -5.88 -16.22 30.26
N ASP A 150 -6.33 -17.47 30.47
CA ASP A 150 -5.43 -18.61 30.71
C ASP A 150 -4.58 -18.98 29.48
N VAL A 151 -5.17 -18.90 28.28
CA VAL A 151 -4.45 -19.15 27.02
C VAL A 151 -3.52 -17.99 26.72
N ALA A 152 -4.02 -16.75 26.85
CA ALA A 152 -3.23 -15.54 26.65
C ALA A 152 -1.99 -15.51 27.58
N GLY A 153 -2.16 -15.85 28.86
CA GLY A 153 -1.08 -15.90 29.84
C GLY A 153 -0.04 -16.99 29.53
N GLN A 154 -0.44 -18.13 28.96
CA GLN A 154 0.51 -19.18 28.53
C GLN A 154 1.30 -18.77 27.28
N VAL A 155 0.65 -18.12 26.31
CA VAL A 155 1.33 -17.56 25.14
C VAL A 155 2.30 -16.45 25.57
N GLU A 156 1.87 -15.56 26.46
CA GLU A 156 2.70 -14.50 27.04
C GLU A 156 3.93 -15.07 27.77
N ALA A 157 3.75 -16.04 28.66
CA ALA A 157 4.85 -16.65 29.40
C ALA A 157 5.89 -17.33 28.48
N THR A 158 5.44 -17.86 27.35
CA THR A 158 6.31 -18.51 26.36
C THR A 158 7.09 -17.47 25.54
N LEU A 159 6.39 -16.46 25.02
CA LEU A 159 6.95 -15.58 23.99
C LEU A 159 7.59 -14.31 24.54
N LEU A 160 7.21 -13.83 25.73
CA LEU A 160 7.63 -12.50 26.21
C LEU A 160 9.15 -12.36 26.35
N SER A 161 9.83 -13.42 26.80
CA SER A 161 11.30 -13.42 26.99
C SER A 161 12.09 -13.24 25.70
N GLU A 162 11.50 -13.61 24.57
CA GLU A 162 12.10 -13.55 23.22
C GLU A 162 11.41 -12.52 22.32
N ALA A 163 10.29 -11.93 22.75
CA ALA A 163 9.47 -11.01 21.95
C ALA A 163 10.27 -9.80 21.46
N ARG A 164 11.18 -9.28 22.27
CA ARG A 164 12.05 -8.14 21.91
C ARG A 164 13.02 -8.46 20.76
N ASP A 165 13.43 -9.72 20.66
CA ASP A 165 14.46 -10.19 19.72
C ASP A 165 13.82 -10.72 18.41
N LEU A 166 12.49 -10.87 18.38
CA LEU A 166 11.74 -11.26 17.19
C LEU A 166 11.30 -10.05 16.38
N SER A 167 11.24 -10.19 15.05
CA SER A 167 10.54 -9.25 14.19
C SER A 167 9.03 -9.30 14.48
N VAL A 168 8.33 -8.20 14.18
CA VAL A 168 6.87 -8.10 14.40
C VAL A 168 6.12 -9.24 13.70
N ALA A 169 6.45 -9.54 12.45
CA ALA A 169 5.83 -10.63 11.70
C ALA A 169 6.14 -12.02 12.29
N ARG A 170 7.38 -12.27 12.70
CA ARG A 170 7.77 -13.54 13.36
C ARG A 170 7.08 -13.69 14.72
N LEU A 171 6.94 -12.60 15.49
CA LEU A 171 6.20 -12.59 16.75
C LEU A 171 4.71 -12.91 16.52
N THR A 172 4.06 -12.27 15.54
CA THR A 172 2.65 -12.53 15.18
C THR A 172 2.44 -13.97 14.73
N ALA A 173 3.31 -14.50 13.86
CA ALA A 173 3.24 -15.87 13.39
C ALA A 173 3.39 -16.88 14.54
N ARG A 174 4.38 -16.67 15.43
CA ARG A 174 4.61 -17.54 16.59
C ARG A 174 3.49 -17.45 17.61
N ALA A 175 2.99 -16.25 17.91
CA ALA A 175 1.82 -16.05 18.78
C ALA A 175 0.59 -16.77 18.23
N THR A 176 0.36 -16.69 16.92
CA THR A 176 -0.74 -17.38 16.24
C THR A 176 -0.58 -18.89 16.32
N GLN A 177 0.62 -19.42 16.02
CA GLN A 177 0.90 -20.85 16.10
C GLN A 177 0.72 -21.38 17.53
N GLU A 178 1.24 -20.66 18.53
CA GLU A 178 1.16 -21.07 19.94
C GLU A 178 -0.27 -20.98 20.48
N MET A 179 -1.01 -19.93 20.11
CA MET A 179 -2.45 -19.83 20.39
C MET A 179 -3.22 -21.01 19.78
N LEU A 180 -3.00 -21.33 18.49
CA LEU A 180 -3.66 -22.44 17.81
C LEU A 180 -3.32 -23.79 18.46
N ARG A 181 -2.08 -23.97 18.92
CA ARG A 181 -1.64 -25.16 19.65
C ARG A 181 -2.35 -25.33 20.99
N LEU A 182 -2.53 -24.23 21.73
CA LEU A 182 -3.13 -24.22 23.07
C LEU A 182 -4.66 -24.26 23.05
N ASP A 183 -5.29 -23.70 22.01
CA ASP A 183 -6.74 -23.55 21.94
C ASP A 183 -7.30 -23.69 20.52
N ALA A 184 -7.02 -24.84 19.91
CA ALA A 184 -7.52 -25.18 18.58
C ALA A 184 -9.06 -25.14 18.49
N ALA A 185 -9.75 -25.56 19.55
CA ALA A 185 -11.21 -25.63 19.58
C ALA A 185 -11.87 -24.25 19.64
N ALA A 186 -11.38 -23.30 20.44
CA ALA A 186 -11.92 -21.94 20.40
C ALA A 186 -11.45 -21.19 19.15
N ALA A 187 -10.28 -21.49 18.59
CA ALA A 187 -9.86 -20.93 17.30
C ALA A 187 -10.81 -21.35 16.17
N GLU A 188 -11.23 -22.61 16.16
CA GLU A 188 -12.27 -23.12 15.27
C GLU A 188 -13.61 -22.39 15.47
N GLN A 189 -14.06 -22.22 16.71
CA GLN A 189 -15.28 -21.46 17.00
C GLN A 189 -15.18 -20.00 16.58
N ARG A 190 -14.01 -19.36 16.73
CA ARG A 190 -13.74 -18.00 16.24
C ARG A 190 -13.78 -17.93 14.72
N ARG A 191 -13.22 -18.91 13.99
CA ARG A 191 -13.36 -18.98 12.53
C ARG A 191 -14.84 -19.07 12.13
N GLN A 192 -15.62 -19.90 12.82
CA GLN A 192 -17.07 -20.01 12.57
C GLN A 192 -17.84 -18.74 12.95
N ALA A 193 -17.42 -18.00 13.98
CA ALA A 193 -18.02 -16.73 14.36
C ALA A 193 -17.64 -15.60 13.38
N ALA A 194 -16.39 -15.55 12.93
CA ALA A 194 -15.91 -14.62 11.91
C ALA A 194 -16.62 -14.85 10.59
N ALA A 195 -16.83 -16.11 10.17
CA ALA A 195 -17.64 -16.45 9.00
C ALA A 195 -19.09 -15.94 9.11
N LYS A 196 -19.66 -15.88 10.32
CA LYS A 196 -21.00 -15.30 10.55
C LYS A 196 -21.01 -13.76 10.57
N ALA A 197 -19.85 -13.14 10.77
CA ALA A 197 -19.66 -11.69 10.81
C ALA A 197 -18.98 -11.15 9.54
N ALA A 198 -18.70 -12.03 8.56
CA ALA A 198 -18.12 -11.69 7.27
C ALA A 198 -18.98 -10.62 6.58
N ASP A 199 -18.32 -9.60 6.05
CA ASP A 199 -18.96 -8.44 5.44
C ASP A 199 -18.14 -7.92 4.26
N VAL A 200 -18.75 -7.04 3.47
CA VAL A 200 -18.10 -6.32 2.37
C VAL A 200 -18.05 -4.84 2.72
N HIS A 201 -16.83 -4.28 2.75
CA HIS A 201 -16.56 -2.91 3.15
C HIS A 201 -16.25 -2.04 1.95
N LEU A 202 -16.66 -0.77 2.02
CA LEU A 202 -16.29 0.28 1.05
C LEU A 202 -15.53 1.38 1.79
N HIS A 203 -14.26 1.58 1.43
CA HIS A 203 -13.38 2.58 2.01
C HIS A 203 -13.09 3.70 1.01
N PRO A 204 -13.19 4.98 1.41
CA PRO A 204 -12.67 6.08 0.61
C PRO A 204 -11.17 5.90 0.36
N SER A 205 -10.70 6.21 -0.85
CA SER A 205 -9.26 6.31 -1.12
C SER A 205 -8.78 7.75 -0.95
N ALA A 206 -7.51 7.92 -0.56
CA ALA A 206 -6.83 9.22 -0.64
C ALA A 206 -6.55 9.63 -2.10
N THR A 207 -6.59 8.69 -3.05
CA THR A 207 -6.47 8.96 -4.48
C THR A 207 -7.80 9.47 -5.04
N ASP A 208 -7.77 10.62 -5.71
CA ASP A 208 -8.94 11.26 -6.29
C ASP A 208 -9.77 10.32 -7.17
N GLY A 209 -11.08 10.27 -6.93
CA GLY A 209 -12.02 9.47 -7.72
C GLY A 209 -11.93 7.95 -7.52
N ARG A 210 -11.17 7.46 -6.53
CA ARG A 210 -11.05 6.04 -6.20
C ARG A 210 -11.64 5.70 -4.84
N ALA A 211 -12.06 4.45 -4.70
CA ALA A 211 -12.47 3.84 -3.44
C ALA A 211 -12.11 2.35 -3.47
N THR A 212 -11.90 1.78 -2.29
CA THR A 212 -11.55 0.38 -2.11
C THR A 212 -12.77 -0.40 -1.68
N LEU A 213 -13.13 -1.42 -2.46
CA LEU A 213 -14.08 -2.45 -2.05
C LEU A 213 -13.27 -3.62 -1.47
N ALA A 214 -13.51 -3.98 -0.22
CA ALA A 214 -12.86 -5.08 0.48
C ALA A 214 -13.90 -6.08 0.96
N ALA A 215 -13.55 -7.37 1.07
CA ALA A 215 -14.43 -8.41 1.57
C ALA A 215 -13.69 -9.27 2.59
N ASP A 216 -14.34 -9.58 3.71
CA ASP A 216 -13.85 -10.52 4.70
C ASP A 216 -14.27 -11.93 4.30
N LEU A 217 -13.37 -12.67 3.66
CA LEU A 217 -13.61 -14.02 3.14
C LEU A 217 -12.81 -15.07 3.92
N PRO A 218 -13.24 -16.35 3.93
CA PRO A 218 -12.36 -17.46 4.26
C PRO A 218 -11.08 -17.40 3.40
N GLY A 219 -9.93 -17.74 3.99
CA GLY A 219 -8.63 -17.53 3.34
C GLY A 219 -8.51 -18.28 2.02
N GLU A 220 -9.06 -19.49 1.94
CA GLU A 220 -9.16 -20.30 0.73
C GLU A 220 -9.99 -19.62 -0.36
N GLU A 221 -11.16 -19.06 -0.02
CA GLU A 221 -12.04 -18.37 -0.97
C GLU A 221 -11.41 -17.06 -1.48
N ALA A 222 -10.70 -16.34 -0.61
CA ALA A 222 -9.98 -15.12 -0.99
C ALA A 222 -8.89 -15.39 -2.03
N VAL A 223 -8.12 -16.49 -1.84
CA VAL A 223 -7.08 -16.92 -2.77
C VAL A 223 -7.70 -17.36 -4.11
N GLU A 224 -8.80 -18.11 -4.08
CA GLU A 224 -9.53 -18.50 -5.30
C GLU A 224 -10.07 -17.29 -6.07
N CYS A 225 -10.68 -16.33 -5.38
CA CYS A 225 -11.17 -15.10 -5.99
C CYS A 225 -10.04 -14.29 -6.65
N TYR A 226 -8.89 -14.18 -5.97
CA TYR A 226 -7.73 -13.49 -6.51
C TYR A 226 -7.20 -14.17 -7.77
N ASP A 227 -7.03 -15.49 -7.75
CA ASP A 227 -6.52 -16.28 -8.88
C ASP A 227 -7.43 -16.16 -10.12
N VAL A 228 -8.75 -16.22 -9.95
CA VAL A 228 -9.70 -16.03 -11.05
C VAL A 228 -9.58 -14.63 -11.66
N VAL A 229 -9.50 -13.58 -10.82
CA VAL A 229 -9.33 -12.20 -11.29
C VAL A 229 -7.99 -12.04 -12.02
N ASP A 230 -6.94 -12.66 -11.51
CA ASP A 230 -5.59 -12.59 -12.08
C ASP A 230 -5.52 -13.24 -13.46
N GLN A 231 -6.08 -14.45 -13.61
CA GLN A 231 -6.10 -15.16 -14.89
C GLN A 231 -6.88 -14.40 -15.96
N LEU A 232 -8.06 -13.88 -15.62
CA LEU A 232 -8.88 -13.10 -16.55
C LEU A 232 -8.21 -11.78 -16.94
N ALA A 233 -7.51 -11.12 -16.00
CA ALA A 233 -6.72 -9.93 -16.29
C ALA A 233 -5.57 -10.25 -17.25
N GLY A 234 -4.87 -11.37 -17.04
CA GLY A 234 -3.84 -11.88 -17.95
C GLY A 234 -4.39 -12.19 -19.36
N MET A 235 -5.62 -12.70 -19.46
CA MET A 235 -6.29 -12.93 -20.75
C MET A 235 -6.58 -11.62 -21.50
N LEU A 236 -7.05 -10.56 -20.81
CA LEU A 236 -7.26 -9.24 -21.42
C LEU A 236 -5.93 -8.64 -21.91
N GLN A 237 -4.88 -8.76 -21.11
CA GLN A 237 -3.55 -8.30 -21.49
C GLN A 237 -3.03 -9.04 -22.74
N ALA A 238 -3.20 -10.37 -22.78
CA ALA A 238 -2.84 -11.19 -23.94
C ALA A 238 -3.69 -10.87 -25.20
N ALA A 239 -4.90 -10.35 -25.03
CA ALA A 239 -5.77 -9.89 -26.11
C ALA A 239 -5.42 -8.47 -26.62
N GLY A 240 -4.40 -7.82 -26.05
CA GLY A 240 -3.90 -6.52 -26.49
C GLY A 240 -4.44 -5.32 -25.71
N ASP A 241 -5.02 -5.53 -24.52
CA ASP A 241 -5.34 -4.44 -23.60
C ASP A 241 -4.04 -3.88 -22.98
N ASP A 242 -3.79 -2.59 -23.17
CA ASP A 242 -2.54 -1.90 -22.84
C ASP A 242 -2.50 -1.37 -21.39
N ARG A 243 -3.59 -1.53 -20.63
CA ARG A 243 -3.63 -1.12 -19.22
C ARG A 243 -2.70 -1.98 -18.36
N PRO A 244 -2.07 -1.43 -17.29
CA PRO A 244 -1.26 -2.21 -16.35
C PRO A 244 -2.05 -3.36 -15.71
N ILE A 245 -1.40 -4.48 -15.38
CA ILE A 245 -2.08 -5.69 -14.87
C ILE A 245 -2.89 -5.41 -13.59
N GLY A 246 -2.42 -4.51 -12.72
CA GLY A 246 -3.18 -4.07 -11.54
C GLY A 246 -4.49 -3.34 -11.90
N ALA A 247 -4.48 -2.53 -12.96
CA ALA A 247 -5.67 -1.86 -13.47
C ALA A 247 -6.63 -2.86 -14.15
N LEU A 248 -6.09 -3.86 -14.87
CA LEU A 248 -6.87 -4.94 -15.45
C LEU A 248 -7.52 -5.82 -14.39
N ARG A 249 -6.81 -6.20 -13.32
CA ARG A 249 -7.38 -6.94 -12.17
C ARG A 249 -8.52 -6.17 -11.52
N ALA A 250 -8.31 -4.88 -11.23
CA ALA A 250 -9.36 -4.02 -10.67
C ALA A 250 -10.57 -3.90 -11.61
N HIS A 251 -10.32 -3.81 -12.92
CA HIS A 251 -11.37 -3.76 -13.94
C HIS A 251 -12.16 -5.07 -14.04
N VAL A 252 -11.47 -6.22 -14.08
CA VAL A 252 -12.06 -7.56 -14.10
C VAL A 252 -12.90 -7.80 -12.85
N LEU A 253 -12.36 -7.51 -11.66
CA LEU A 253 -13.12 -7.62 -10.40
C LEU A 253 -14.39 -6.76 -10.47
N SER A 254 -14.29 -5.52 -10.93
CA SER A 254 -15.45 -4.64 -11.11
C SER A 254 -16.47 -5.22 -12.10
N LEU A 255 -16.02 -5.81 -13.21
CA LEU A 255 -16.90 -6.42 -14.20
C LEU A 255 -17.61 -7.66 -13.64
N LEU A 256 -16.89 -8.56 -12.96
CA LEU A 256 -17.47 -9.76 -12.36
C LEU A 256 -18.55 -9.41 -11.34
N VAL A 257 -18.30 -8.38 -10.51
CA VAL A 257 -19.28 -7.90 -9.52
C VAL A 257 -20.48 -7.21 -10.18
N ARG A 258 -20.26 -6.44 -11.25
CA ARG A 258 -21.32 -5.63 -11.90
C ARG A 258 -22.10 -6.39 -12.97
N ARG A 259 -21.58 -7.51 -13.46
CA ARG A 259 -22.19 -8.36 -14.50
C ARG A 259 -22.07 -9.83 -14.09
N PRO A 260 -22.69 -10.25 -12.98
CA PRO A 260 -22.61 -11.62 -12.57
C PRO A 260 -23.46 -12.48 -13.53
N ALA A 261 -22.81 -13.24 -14.40
CA ALA A 261 -23.49 -14.30 -15.13
C ALA A 261 -23.61 -15.53 -14.22
N ASP A 262 -24.77 -16.19 -14.20
CA ASP A 262 -24.98 -17.52 -13.59
C ASP A 262 -24.79 -17.68 -12.08
N HIS A 263 -24.86 -16.62 -11.27
CA HIS A 263 -24.79 -16.74 -9.81
C HIS A 263 -26.07 -17.26 -9.12
N GLY A 264 -27.19 -17.40 -9.85
CA GLY A 264 -28.48 -17.84 -9.31
C GLY A 264 -29.19 -16.89 -8.31
N LEU A 265 -28.61 -15.73 -8.00
CA LEU A 265 -29.23 -14.70 -7.15
C LEU A 265 -30.28 -13.87 -7.90
N PRO A 266 -31.30 -13.32 -7.21
CA PRO A 266 -32.30 -12.44 -7.83
C PRO A 266 -31.69 -11.16 -8.40
N ASP A 267 -32.29 -10.62 -9.46
CA ASP A 267 -31.92 -9.32 -10.01
C ASP A 267 -32.10 -8.21 -8.96
N VAL A 268 -31.05 -7.40 -8.78
CA VAL A 268 -31.04 -6.24 -7.89
C VAL A 268 -30.68 -4.96 -8.64
N ARG A 269 -31.17 -3.81 -8.15
CA ARG A 269 -30.83 -2.49 -8.70
C ARG A 269 -29.80 -1.81 -7.80
N ALA A 270 -28.75 -1.25 -8.40
CA ALA A 270 -27.78 -0.42 -7.69
C ALA A 270 -28.23 1.05 -7.68
N ASP A 271 -28.33 1.65 -6.50
CA ASP A 271 -28.65 3.07 -6.32
C ASP A 271 -27.37 3.91 -6.16
N LEU A 272 -27.13 4.87 -7.08
CA LEU A 272 -26.04 5.84 -6.99
C LEU A 272 -26.60 7.24 -6.68
N THR A 273 -26.15 7.84 -5.58
CA THR A 273 -26.46 9.24 -5.23
C THR A 273 -25.31 10.12 -5.72
N ILE A 274 -25.58 11.01 -6.66
CA ILE A 274 -24.59 11.94 -7.20
C ILE A 274 -24.95 13.35 -6.74
N THR A 275 -24.04 14.01 -6.04
CA THR A 275 -24.17 15.44 -5.71
C THR A 275 -23.22 16.24 -6.60
N ALA A 276 -23.72 17.32 -7.14
CA ALA A 276 -22.97 18.17 -8.04
C ALA A 276 -23.44 19.61 -7.91
N ASP A 277 -22.49 20.54 -8.01
CA ASP A 277 -22.80 21.93 -8.26
C ASP A 277 -23.33 22.11 -9.69
N LEU A 278 -24.28 23.04 -9.88
CA LEU A 278 -24.90 23.25 -11.19
C LEU A 278 -23.89 23.79 -12.22
N ALA A 279 -22.92 24.62 -11.80
CA ALA A 279 -21.86 25.10 -12.69
C ALA A 279 -20.88 23.98 -13.08
N ALA A 280 -20.63 23.02 -12.17
CA ALA A 280 -19.84 21.83 -12.49
C ALA A 280 -20.53 20.95 -13.55
N LEU A 281 -21.86 20.81 -13.48
CA LEU A 281 -22.66 20.06 -14.47
C LEU A 281 -22.65 20.70 -15.87
N THR A 282 -22.72 22.03 -15.95
CA THR A 282 -22.72 22.76 -17.23
C THR A 282 -21.32 23.00 -17.79
N GLY A 283 -20.28 22.64 -17.02
CA GLY A 283 -18.89 22.92 -17.35
C GLY A 283 -18.48 24.38 -17.18
N ALA A 284 -19.31 25.18 -16.51
CA ALA A 284 -19.03 26.56 -16.15
C ALA A 284 -18.25 26.72 -14.84
N GLY A 285 -17.94 25.62 -14.14
CA GLY A 285 -17.20 25.63 -12.88
C GLY A 285 -16.36 24.36 -12.66
N HIS A 286 -15.42 24.46 -11.73
CA HIS A 286 -14.48 23.38 -11.36
C HIS A 286 -14.79 22.77 -9.99
N THR A 287 -15.94 23.13 -9.38
CA THR A 287 -16.36 22.60 -8.09
C THR A 287 -16.46 21.06 -8.16
N PRO A 288 -15.81 20.33 -7.25
CA PRO A 288 -15.88 18.87 -7.23
C PRO A 288 -17.32 18.39 -6.97
N GLY A 289 -17.65 17.22 -7.51
CA GLY A 289 -18.87 16.49 -7.20
C GLY A 289 -18.61 15.39 -6.16
N GLU A 290 -19.63 14.63 -5.82
CA GLU A 290 -19.49 13.42 -5.01
C GLU A 290 -20.43 12.30 -5.49
N VAL A 291 -20.03 11.04 -5.25
CA VAL A 291 -20.83 9.84 -5.49
C VAL A 291 -20.95 9.08 -4.18
N ASN A 292 -22.16 8.98 -3.63
CA ASN A 292 -22.42 8.39 -2.31
C ASN A 292 -21.51 8.95 -1.20
N GLY A 293 -21.14 10.25 -1.29
CA GLY A 293 -20.25 10.93 -0.34
C GLY A 293 -18.75 10.79 -0.64
N LEU A 294 -18.36 10.13 -1.74
CA LEU A 294 -16.97 10.05 -2.20
C LEU A 294 -16.68 11.19 -3.18
N PRO A 295 -15.69 12.06 -2.91
CA PRO A 295 -15.40 13.20 -3.77
C PRO A 295 -14.87 12.74 -5.14
N ILE A 296 -15.33 13.40 -6.19
CA ILE A 296 -14.88 13.21 -7.56
C ILE A 296 -14.68 14.56 -8.25
N THR A 297 -13.75 14.63 -9.21
CA THR A 297 -13.52 15.87 -9.97
C THR A 297 -14.74 16.26 -10.81
N ALA A 298 -14.89 17.54 -11.14
CA ALA A 298 -15.95 18.01 -12.03
C ALA A 298 -15.92 17.34 -13.42
N THR A 299 -14.73 16.97 -13.90
CA THR A 299 -14.56 16.20 -15.14
C THR A 299 -15.05 14.77 -15.00
N HIS A 300 -14.61 14.05 -13.95
CA HIS A 300 -15.06 12.69 -13.67
C HIS A 300 -16.59 12.63 -13.47
N LEU A 301 -17.17 13.62 -12.80
CA LEU A 301 -18.63 13.74 -12.64
C LEU A 301 -19.36 13.76 -13.99
N ARG A 302 -18.88 14.56 -14.95
CA ARG A 302 -19.48 14.65 -16.28
C ARG A 302 -19.30 13.37 -17.08
N GLU A 303 -18.13 12.74 -17.01
CA GLU A 303 -17.87 11.44 -17.63
C GLU A 303 -18.77 10.34 -17.08
N LEU A 304 -18.96 10.29 -15.76
CA LEU A 304 -19.86 9.36 -15.09
C LEU A 304 -21.30 9.56 -15.57
N LEU A 305 -21.80 10.80 -15.56
CA LEU A 305 -23.16 11.11 -16.02
C LEU A 305 -23.34 10.80 -17.51
N THR A 306 -22.32 11.00 -18.33
CA THR A 306 -22.33 10.61 -19.75
C THR A 306 -22.45 9.10 -19.89
N ARG A 307 -21.62 8.34 -19.15
CA ARG A 307 -21.62 6.87 -19.16
C ARG A 307 -22.97 6.28 -18.71
N LEU A 308 -23.65 6.95 -17.79
CA LEU A 308 -24.97 6.57 -17.30
C LEU A 308 -26.12 7.05 -18.23
N GLY A 309 -25.84 7.81 -19.29
CA GLY A 309 -26.88 8.41 -20.12
C GLY A 309 -27.73 9.45 -19.38
N ALA A 310 -27.19 10.04 -18.31
CA ALA A 310 -27.86 10.99 -17.43
C ALA A 310 -27.40 12.45 -17.62
N LEU A 311 -26.36 12.68 -18.43
CA LEU A 311 -25.92 14.02 -18.80
C LEU A 311 -27.03 14.71 -19.61
N GLY A 312 -27.53 15.85 -19.13
CA GLY A 312 -28.69 16.53 -19.72
C GLY A 312 -30.04 16.16 -19.08
N ALA A 313 -30.02 15.54 -17.90
CA ALA A 313 -31.21 15.25 -17.10
C ALA A 313 -32.13 14.15 -17.63
N THR A 314 -31.59 13.21 -18.39
CA THR A 314 -32.30 12.04 -18.93
C THR A 314 -32.19 10.84 -17.99
N ALA A 315 -33.24 10.02 -17.91
CA ALA A 315 -33.15 8.78 -17.14
C ALA A 315 -32.28 7.76 -17.91
N PRO A 316 -31.41 6.99 -17.23
CA PRO A 316 -30.67 5.88 -17.85
C PRO A 316 -31.60 4.82 -18.43
N ASP A 317 -31.15 4.08 -19.44
CA ASP A 317 -31.88 2.92 -19.98
C ASP A 317 -32.18 1.90 -18.87
N GLY A 318 -33.46 1.58 -18.66
CA GLY A 318 -33.92 0.67 -17.60
C GLY A 318 -33.80 1.23 -16.17
N GLY A 319 -33.37 2.48 -16.00
CA GLY A 319 -33.17 3.15 -14.71
C GLY A 319 -34.20 4.23 -14.39
N THR A 320 -34.10 4.81 -13.20
CA THR A 320 -34.90 5.97 -12.78
C THR A 320 -34.00 7.08 -12.27
N LEU A 321 -34.30 8.33 -12.63
CA LEU A 321 -33.56 9.51 -12.15
C LEU A 321 -34.45 10.39 -11.28
N ARG A 322 -33.91 10.80 -10.12
CA ARG A 322 -34.57 11.71 -9.17
C ARG A 322 -33.61 12.82 -8.78
N TYR A 323 -34.13 14.03 -8.63
CA TYR A 323 -33.38 15.18 -8.16
C TYR A 323 -33.71 15.50 -6.72
N ALA A 324 -32.67 15.85 -5.97
CA ALA A 324 -32.74 16.50 -4.67
C ALA A 324 -32.04 17.85 -4.81
N LEU A 325 -32.79 18.94 -4.65
CA LEU A 325 -32.23 20.29 -4.72
C LEU A 325 -31.88 20.73 -3.31
N THR A 326 -30.65 21.18 -3.11
CA THR A 326 -30.17 21.67 -1.82
C THR A 326 -29.76 23.13 -1.88
N GLY A 327 -29.98 23.83 -0.76
CA GLY A 327 -29.53 25.22 -0.60
C GLY A 327 -28.02 25.31 -0.34
N PRO A 328 -27.49 26.54 -0.24
CA PRO A 328 -26.06 26.79 0.03
C PRO A 328 -25.56 26.12 1.32
N ASP A 329 -26.44 26.02 2.32
CA ASP A 329 -26.13 25.42 3.62
C ASP A 329 -26.40 23.91 3.68
N GLY A 330 -26.64 23.27 2.53
CA GLY A 330 -26.87 21.83 2.40
C GLY A 330 -28.28 21.35 2.79
N GLU A 331 -29.17 22.27 3.14
CA GLU A 331 -30.59 22.00 3.43
C GLU A 331 -31.34 21.45 2.20
N LEU A 332 -32.21 20.46 2.39
CA LEU A 332 -33.03 19.92 1.30
C LEU A 332 -34.21 20.85 0.99
N LEU A 333 -34.19 21.47 -0.19
CA LEU A 333 -35.22 22.41 -0.64
C LEU A 333 -36.38 21.71 -1.36
N ALA A 334 -36.09 20.70 -2.19
CA ALA A 334 -37.11 19.97 -2.94
C ALA A 334 -36.62 18.61 -3.42
N THR A 335 -37.57 17.71 -3.69
CA THR A 335 -37.32 16.50 -4.49
C THR A 335 -38.22 16.50 -5.72
N THR A 336 -37.69 16.10 -6.88
CA THR A 336 -38.44 16.13 -8.15
C THR A 336 -37.93 15.06 -9.13
N THR A 337 -38.63 14.90 -10.26
CA THR A 337 -38.25 14.04 -11.39
C THR A 337 -37.95 14.90 -12.62
N PRO A 338 -37.18 14.40 -13.61
CA PRO A 338 -36.97 15.12 -14.86
C PRO A 338 -38.26 15.55 -15.57
N ALA A 339 -39.26 14.66 -15.60
CA ALA A 339 -40.54 14.92 -16.24
C ALA A 339 -41.36 16.01 -15.52
N GLU A 340 -41.30 16.04 -14.19
CA GLU A 340 -41.92 17.09 -13.38
C GLU A 340 -41.19 18.43 -13.56
N LEU A 341 -39.86 18.43 -13.52
CA LEU A 341 -39.06 19.63 -13.73
C LEU A 341 -39.29 20.23 -15.12
N ALA A 342 -39.30 19.42 -16.18
CA ALA A 342 -39.57 19.88 -17.54
C ALA A 342 -41.00 20.42 -17.70
N ARG A 343 -41.98 19.81 -17.02
CA ARG A 343 -43.37 20.29 -17.00
C ARG A 343 -43.47 21.65 -16.31
N LEU A 344 -42.81 21.82 -15.17
CA LEU A 344 -42.79 23.07 -14.42
C LEU A 344 -42.06 24.17 -15.20
N ALA A 345 -40.94 23.86 -15.85
CA ALA A 345 -40.21 24.79 -16.70
C ALA A 345 -41.05 25.29 -17.89
N ARG A 346 -41.85 24.41 -18.52
CA ARG A 346 -42.77 24.80 -19.61
C ARG A 346 -43.97 25.60 -19.13
N ARG A 347 -44.53 25.25 -17.97
CA ARG A 347 -45.73 25.89 -17.41
C ARG A 347 -45.42 27.28 -16.84
N GLY A 348 -44.22 27.46 -16.29
CA GLY A 348 -43.86 28.68 -15.55
C GLY A 348 -44.69 28.84 -14.27
N CYS A 349 -44.69 30.05 -13.72
CA CYS A 349 -45.52 30.36 -12.55
C CYS A 349 -46.99 30.34 -12.92
N SER A 350 -47.79 29.51 -12.26
CA SER A 350 -49.25 29.45 -12.49
C SER A 350 -49.98 30.73 -12.13
N THR A 351 -49.38 31.55 -11.27
CA THR A 351 -49.95 32.83 -10.81
C THR A 351 -49.54 33.98 -11.73
N HIS A 352 -48.36 33.91 -12.34
CA HIS A 352 -47.78 34.96 -13.18
C HIS A 352 -47.22 34.37 -14.49
N PRO A 353 -48.08 33.96 -15.44
CA PRO A 353 -47.66 33.20 -16.62
C PRO A 353 -46.85 34.01 -17.66
N VAL A 354 -46.83 35.34 -17.59
CA VAL A 354 -46.23 36.22 -18.62
C VAL A 354 -45.08 37.09 -18.07
N ALA A 355 -44.73 36.96 -16.78
CA ALA A 355 -43.72 37.81 -16.13
C ALA A 355 -42.65 36.99 -15.40
N ALA A 356 -41.41 37.50 -15.39
CA ALA A 356 -40.37 36.99 -14.50
C ALA A 356 -40.76 37.31 -13.04
N CYS A 357 -41.11 36.29 -12.26
CA CYS A 357 -41.49 36.43 -10.85
C CYS A 357 -40.61 35.55 -9.95
N GLY A 358 -40.42 35.95 -8.69
CA GLY A 358 -39.68 35.16 -7.69
C GLY A 358 -40.50 34.07 -6.99
N CYS A 359 -41.68 33.70 -7.50
CA CYS A 359 -42.53 32.70 -6.86
C CYS A 359 -41.88 31.30 -6.92
N PRO A 360 -41.86 30.53 -5.81
CA PRO A 360 -41.33 29.18 -5.83
C PRO A 360 -42.23 28.28 -6.67
N VAL A 361 -41.70 27.80 -7.80
CA VAL A 361 -42.39 26.86 -8.69
C VAL A 361 -42.18 25.41 -8.22
N LEU A 362 -41.19 25.18 -7.35
CA LEU A 362 -40.83 23.91 -6.74
C LEU A 362 -40.40 24.14 -5.29
N GLY A 363 -40.76 23.23 -4.38
CA GLY A 363 -40.46 23.32 -2.95
C GLY A 363 -40.72 22.01 -2.21
N PRO A 364 -40.67 22.02 -0.87
CA PRO A 364 -40.95 20.84 -0.06
C PRO A 364 -42.40 20.36 -0.28
N PRO A 365 -42.68 19.07 -0.06
CA PRO A 365 -44.05 18.56 -0.16
C PRO A 365 -44.97 19.35 0.78
N PRO A 366 -46.19 19.70 0.34
CA PRO A 366 -47.12 20.45 1.18
C PRO A 366 -47.50 19.65 2.42
N PRO A 367 -47.94 20.33 3.50
CA PRO A 367 -48.53 19.65 4.65
C PRO A 367 -49.75 18.83 4.23
N THR A 368 -50.01 17.74 4.94
CA THR A 368 -51.20 16.91 4.76
C THR A 368 -51.85 16.66 6.10
N ASP A 369 -53.17 16.70 6.13
CA ASP A 369 -53.97 16.31 7.30
C ASP A 369 -54.25 14.80 7.32
N ALA A 370 -53.72 14.05 6.34
CA ALA A 370 -53.84 12.60 6.29
C ALA A 370 -53.04 11.94 7.42
N TYR A 371 -53.63 10.90 8.02
CA TYR A 371 -52.98 10.12 9.09
C TYR A 371 -51.68 9.45 8.63
N ALA A 372 -51.59 9.05 7.37
CA ALA A 372 -50.40 8.48 6.77
C ALA A 372 -49.66 9.53 5.92
N PRO A 373 -48.32 9.63 6.02
CA PRO A 373 -47.54 10.50 5.14
C PRO A 373 -47.76 10.13 3.67
N THR A 374 -47.77 11.14 2.81
CA THR A 374 -47.81 10.92 1.35
C THR A 374 -46.49 10.32 0.86
N ASP A 375 -46.48 9.69 -0.31
CA ASP A 375 -45.25 9.19 -0.94
C ASP A 375 -44.21 10.31 -1.17
N ARG A 376 -44.68 11.53 -1.47
CA ARG A 376 -43.82 12.70 -1.64
C ARG A 376 -43.17 13.11 -0.32
N GLN A 377 -43.90 13.05 0.79
CA GLN A 377 -43.36 13.32 2.13
C GLN A 377 -42.39 12.22 2.58
N ARG A 378 -42.74 10.95 2.39
CA ARG A 378 -41.83 9.82 2.67
C ARG A 378 -40.53 9.94 1.89
N ALA A 379 -40.60 10.23 0.60
CA ALA A 379 -39.41 10.38 -0.23
C ALA A 379 -38.56 11.60 0.17
N PHE A 380 -39.18 12.72 0.51
CA PHE A 380 -38.47 13.92 0.97
C PHE A 380 -37.72 13.65 2.29
N LEU A 381 -38.38 13.01 3.26
CA LEU A 381 -37.75 12.63 4.53
C LEU A 381 -36.64 11.61 4.34
N ALA A 382 -36.85 10.58 3.51
CA ALA A 382 -35.83 9.58 3.21
C ALA A 382 -34.57 10.21 2.59
N VAL A 383 -34.71 11.20 1.70
CA VAL A 383 -33.55 11.91 1.11
C VAL A 383 -32.88 12.84 2.11
N ARG A 384 -33.66 13.56 2.94
CA ARG A 384 -33.13 14.43 3.99
C ARG A 384 -32.29 13.65 5.00
N ASP A 385 -32.83 12.53 5.48
CA ASP A 385 -32.24 11.75 6.56
C ASP A 385 -31.00 10.95 6.10
N ARG A 386 -30.83 10.71 4.79
CA ARG A 386 -29.59 10.16 4.20
C ARG A 386 -28.37 11.07 4.37
N ARG A 387 -28.57 12.38 4.51
CA ARG A 387 -27.50 13.36 4.75
C ARG A 387 -27.37 13.78 6.23
N CYS A 388 -28.13 13.13 7.14
CA CYS A 388 -28.10 13.46 8.56
C CYS A 388 -26.76 13.08 9.19
N ARG A 389 -26.09 14.06 9.81
CA ARG A 389 -24.77 13.91 10.47
C ARG A 389 -24.85 13.49 11.94
N SER A 390 -26.04 13.14 12.44
CA SER A 390 -26.18 12.74 13.85
C SER A 390 -25.40 11.43 14.08
N PRO A 391 -24.54 11.34 15.12
CA PRO A 391 -23.80 10.12 15.44
C PRO A 391 -24.68 8.89 15.66
N THR A 392 -25.97 9.07 15.93
CA THR A 392 -26.97 8.02 16.16
C THR A 392 -27.77 7.63 14.92
N ALA A 393 -27.63 8.34 13.80
CA ALA A 393 -28.27 7.96 12.54
C ALA A 393 -27.48 6.79 11.92
N GLY A 394 -28.11 5.62 11.79
CA GLY A 394 -27.49 4.38 11.30
C GLY A 394 -27.11 4.36 9.80
N ASN A 395 -26.96 5.52 9.16
CA ASN A 395 -26.43 5.61 7.80
C ASN A 395 -24.91 5.78 7.89
N ALA A 396 -24.17 5.03 7.07
CA ALA A 396 -22.72 5.12 6.97
C ALA A 396 -22.26 6.59 6.85
N PRO A 397 -21.14 6.99 7.49
CA PRO A 397 -20.66 8.36 7.43
C PRO A 397 -20.31 8.70 5.98
N ALA A 398 -21.08 9.60 5.36
CA ALA A 398 -20.54 10.42 4.30
C ALA A 398 -19.34 11.19 4.89
N GLY A 399 -18.18 11.11 4.24
CA GLY A 399 -16.92 11.65 4.73
C GLY A 399 -16.96 13.16 5.04
N PRO A 400 -15.89 13.70 5.64
CA PRO A 400 -15.82 15.12 5.95
C PRO A 400 -15.84 15.94 4.64
N THR A 401 -16.83 16.82 4.49
CA THR A 401 -16.80 17.88 3.48
C THR A 401 -15.77 18.93 3.90
N TRP A 402 -14.68 19.06 3.14
CA TRP A 402 -13.75 20.18 3.26
C TRP A 402 -14.45 21.46 2.79
N THR A 403 -14.78 22.37 3.70
CA THR A 403 -15.12 23.75 3.36
C THR A 403 -13.83 24.57 3.28
N THR A 404 -13.44 24.96 2.07
CA THR A 404 -12.41 25.98 1.84
C THR A 404 -12.99 27.35 2.20
N SER A 405 -12.79 27.78 3.44
CA SER A 405 -12.83 29.19 3.82
C SER A 405 -11.81 29.41 4.95
N PRO A 406 -10.96 30.45 4.86
CA PRO A 406 -10.02 30.75 5.93
C PRO A 406 -10.78 31.08 7.22
N PRO A 407 -10.23 30.74 8.40
CA PRO A 407 -10.89 31.04 9.67
C PRO A 407 -10.95 32.56 9.85
N THR A 408 -12.14 33.13 9.75
CA THR A 408 -12.41 34.44 10.34
C THR A 408 -12.26 34.34 11.86
N PRO A 409 -11.65 35.33 12.54
CA PRO A 409 -11.48 35.29 13.98
C PRO A 409 -12.84 35.22 14.67
N ALA A 410 -12.90 34.37 15.70
CA ALA A 410 -14.09 34.06 16.48
C ALA A 410 -14.80 35.34 16.97
N VAL A 411 -16.04 35.51 16.54
CA VAL A 411 -17.05 36.21 17.32
C VAL A 411 -17.72 35.15 18.17
N GLU A 412 -17.74 35.34 19.49
CA GLU A 412 -18.41 34.46 20.44
C GLU A 412 -19.85 34.15 19.98
N PRO A 413 -20.25 32.87 19.90
CA PRO A 413 -21.64 32.55 19.65
C PRO A 413 -22.48 32.92 20.88
N PRO A 414 -23.66 33.55 20.73
CA PRO A 414 -24.61 33.60 21.82
C PRO A 414 -25.03 32.18 22.17
N THR A 415 -25.10 31.90 23.46
CA THR A 415 -25.63 30.67 24.06
C THR A 415 -27.00 30.34 23.46
N ALA A 416 -27.06 29.36 22.56
CA ALA A 416 -28.32 28.80 22.10
C ALA A 416 -28.87 27.85 23.19
N PRO A 417 -30.17 27.92 23.50
CA PRO A 417 -30.76 27.18 24.60
C PRO A 417 -30.84 25.69 24.26
N THR A 418 -30.59 24.88 25.28
CA THR A 418 -30.97 23.47 25.33
C THR A 418 -32.38 23.26 24.79
N CYS A 419 -32.51 22.48 23.71
CA CYS A 419 -33.80 22.03 23.19
C CYS A 419 -34.40 21.02 24.20
N ALA A 420 -35.05 21.56 25.23
CA ALA A 420 -35.97 20.85 26.10
C ALA A 420 -37.31 20.72 25.37
N ALA A 421 -37.44 19.72 24.51
CA ALA A 421 -38.71 19.38 23.87
C ALA A 421 -38.90 17.87 23.77
N CYS A 422 -38.74 17.15 24.88
CA CYS A 422 -39.22 15.77 25.07
C CYS A 422 -39.40 15.45 26.57
N ALA A 423 -40.06 16.32 27.34
CA ALA A 423 -40.66 15.96 28.64
C ALA A 423 -41.58 17.07 29.14
N ALA A 424 -42.89 16.86 29.06
CA ALA A 424 -43.83 17.42 30.04
C ALA A 424 -45.07 16.50 30.18
N PRO A 425 -45.63 16.39 31.39
CA PRO A 425 -46.51 15.29 31.82
C PRO A 425 -47.99 15.62 31.57
N THR A 426 -48.82 14.59 31.41
CA THR A 426 -50.26 14.71 31.63
C THR A 426 -50.70 13.75 32.73
N THR A 427 -51.04 14.35 33.87
CA THR A 427 -51.73 13.78 35.02
C THR A 427 -53.20 13.49 34.68
N GLY A 428 -53.77 12.48 35.35
CA GLY A 428 -55.03 11.79 35.00
C GLY A 428 -56.33 12.61 35.00
N SER A 429 -57.44 12.07 34.47
CA SER A 429 -58.34 11.21 35.27
C SER A 429 -59.41 10.45 34.42
N ARG A 430 -59.46 9.11 34.60
CA ARG A 430 -60.58 8.09 34.73
C ARG A 430 -62.02 8.32 34.20
N PRO A 431 -62.91 7.27 34.03
CA PRO A 431 -62.83 5.85 34.48
C PRO A 431 -63.27 4.70 33.51
N SER A 432 -62.56 3.54 33.61
CA SER A 432 -62.95 2.09 33.77
C SER A 432 -64.08 1.36 32.92
N PRO A 433 -64.27 0.01 32.99
CA PRO A 433 -64.07 -1.01 31.90
C PRO A 433 -65.29 -2.00 31.77
N PRO A 434 -65.25 -3.34 31.48
CA PRO A 434 -64.27 -4.28 30.85
C PRO A 434 -64.88 -5.32 29.84
N ALA A 435 -64.04 -6.27 29.39
CA ALA A 435 -64.26 -7.69 28.99
C ALA A 435 -63.79 -8.02 27.55
N GLY A 436 -62.68 -8.74 27.35
CA GLY A 436 -62.56 -10.22 27.36
C GLY A 436 -62.05 -10.64 25.96
N GLY A 437 -61.23 -11.64 25.69
CA GLY A 437 -60.47 -12.63 26.45
C GLY A 437 -59.38 -13.19 25.50
N SER A 438 -58.37 -13.84 26.09
CA SER A 438 -57.37 -14.70 25.41
C SER A 438 -58.02 -16.05 25.00
N PRO A 439 -57.35 -17.13 24.51
CA PRO A 439 -56.00 -17.37 23.95
C PRO A 439 -55.96 -18.32 22.69
N TRP A 440 -54.74 -18.67 22.23
CA TRP A 440 -54.26 -19.97 21.65
C TRP A 440 -53.76 -20.04 20.18
N THR A 441 -52.43 -20.23 20.08
CA THR A 441 -51.63 -21.26 19.35
C THR A 441 -52.06 -21.85 17.99
N GLY A 442 -51.07 -21.95 17.09
CA GLY A 442 -50.45 -23.24 16.72
C GLY A 442 -50.96 -24.01 15.49
N THR A 443 -49.97 -24.53 14.74
CA THR A 443 -49.98 -25.66 13.78
C THR A 443 -50.49 -25.47 12.33
N ALA A 444 -49.57 -25.74 11.40
CA ALA A 444 -49.76 -26.10 9.98
C ALA A 444 -50.28 -27.57 9.85
N PRO A 445 -50.19 -28.28 8.70
CA PRO A 445 -50.34 -27.98 7.25
C PRO A 445 -51.39 -28.92 6.59
N CYS A 446 -51.65 -28.86 5.26
CA CYS A 446 -52.09 -29.99 4.39
C CYS A 446 -52.44 -29.51 2.96
N THR A 447 -51.73 -29.95 1.90
CA THR A 447 -51.91 -31.13 1.00
C THR A 447 -52.78 -30.91 -0.26
N SER A 448 -52.22 -31.33 -1.40
CA SER A 448 -52.80 -31.42 -2.75
C SER A 448 -53.92 -32.48 -2.87
N PRO A 449 -54.67 -32.58 -4.01
CA PRO A 449 -54.26 -33.55 -5.05
C PRO A 449 -54.67 -33.28 -6.54
N HIS A 450 -53.95 -33.97 -7.43
CA HIS A 450 -54.03 -34.37 -8.87
C HIS A 450 -55.44 -34.66 -9.52
N PRO A 451 -55.63 -34.95 -10.87
CA PRO A 451 -54.77 -35.84 -11.71
C PRO A 451 -54.79 -35.83 -13.30
N ARG A 452 -53.91 -36.72 -13.87
CA ARG A 452 -53.90 -37.48 -15.18
C ARG A 452 -53.46 -36.77 -16.49
N ALA A 453 -52.75 -37.36 -17.49
CA ALA A 453 -52.09 -38.67 -17.73
C ALA A 453 -51.17 -38.63 -18.99
N SER A 454 -50.21 -39.57 -19.13
CA SER A 454 -49.09 -39.76 -20.13
C SER A 454 -49.49 -40.60 -21.39
N PRO A 455 -48.60 -41.24 -22.22
CA PRO A 455 -47.12 -41.20 -22.46
C PRO A 455 -46.65 -41.31 -23.97
N GLY A 456 -45.34 -41.29 -24.26
CA GLY A 456 -44.78 -41.81 -25.54
C GLY A 456 -43.26 -41.60 -25.80
N ARG A 457 -42.54 -42.69 -26.13
CA ARG A 457 -41.18 -42.86 -26.72
C ARG A 457 -41.28 -44.09 -27.67
N PRO A 458 -40.30 -44.48 -28.54
CA PRO A 458 -39.04 -43.87 -29.04
C PRO A 458 -38.95 -43.89 -30.60
N ASP A 459 -37.80 -43.53 -31.23
CA ASP A 459 -37.17 -44.27 -32.37
C ASP A 459 -35.94 -43.57 -33.01
N HIS A 460 -34.96 -44.39 -33.43
CA HIS A 460 -33.82 -44.14 -34.35
C HIS A 460 -34.22 -44.65 -35.76
N PRO A 461 -33.64 -44.21 -36.91
CA PRO A 461 -32.38 -44.78 -37.45
C PRO A 461 -31.52 -43.86 -38.36
N ALA A 462 -30.47 -44.48 -38.94
CA ALA A 462 -29.26 -43.99 -39.63
C ALA A 462 -29.41 -43.50 -41.10
N CYS A 463 -28.33 -42.86 -41.62
CA CYS A 463 -27.70 -42.94 -42.97
C CYS A 463 -26.31 -42.23 -42.85
N ASP A 464 -25.11 -42.78 -43.09
CA ASP A 464 -24.41 -43.44 -44.23
C ASP A 464 -23.61 -42.49 -45.17
N HIS A 465 -22.39 -42.96 -45.55
CA HIS A 465 -21.38 -42.47 -46.53
C HIS A 465 -20.27 -41.53 -45.98
N ASP A 466 -18.98 -41.61 -46.33
CA ASP A 466 -18.15 -42.54 -47.12
C ASP A 466 -16.67 -42.19 -46.85
N HIS A 467 -15.77 -43.18 -46.88
CA HIS A 467 -14.31 -43.02 -46.97
C HIS A 467 -13.87 -43.11 -48.45
N PRO A 468 -12.68 -42.59 -48.81
CA PRO A 468 -11.61 -43.56 -49.11
C PRO A 468 -10.20 -43.14 -48.65
N ALA A 469 -9.36 -44.16 -48.52
CA ALA A 469 -7.94 -44.14 -48.20
C ALA A 469 -7.05 -44.16 -49.47
N CYS A 470 -5.78 -43.77 -49.32
CA CYS A 470 -4.58 -44.12 -50.09
C CYS A 470 -3.37 -43.60 -49.26
N ASP A 471 -2.17 -44.18 -49.19
CA ASP A 471 -1.61 -45.53 -49.30
C ASP A 471 -0.12 -45.43 -48.85
N HIS A 472 0.48 -46.55 -48.46
CA HIS A 472 1.92 -46.87 -48.42
C HIS A 472 2.88 -46.62 -47.20
N ASP A 473 3.31 -47.78 -46.66
CA ASP A 473 4.69 -48.29 -46.48
C ASP A 473 5.60 -47.83 -45.30
N HIS A 474 5.86 -48.70 -44.30
CA HIS A 474 7.02 -49.63 -44.17
C HIS A 474 8.35 -48.89 -43.84
N LEU A 475 9.06 -49.07 -42.70
CA LEU A 475 9.68 -50.29 -42.15
C LEU A 475 10.44 -49.97 -40.82
N SER A 476 10.39 -50.95 -39.89
CA SER A 476 11.50 -51.45 -39.05
C SER A 476 12.01 -50.72 -37.79
N HIS A 477 11.73 -51.35 -36.64
CA HIS A 477 12.51 -51.34 -35.40
C HIS A 477 13.97 -51.83 -35.59
N PRO A 478 14.87 -51.65 -34.59
CA PRO A 478 15.04 -52.72 -33.58
C PRO A 478 15.38 -52.27 -32.13
N ARG A 479 14.68 -52.94 -31.20
CA ARG A 479 15.23 -53.72 -30.06
C ARG A 479 15.94 -53.01 -28.88
N HIS A 480 15.24 -53.07 -27.74
CA HIS A 480 15.80 -53.29 -26.40
C HIS A 480 16.69 -54.54 -26.31
N PRO A 481 17.54 -54.61 -25.27
CA PRO A 481 17.42 -55.73 -24.34
C PRO A 481 17.30 -55.31 -22.86
N ARG A 482 16.57 -56.17 -22.15
CA ARG A 482 16.29 -56.22 -20.72
C ARG A 482 17.53 -56.69 -19.93
N GLN A 483 17.65 -56.32 -18.63
CA GLN A 483 17.35 -57.21 -17.49
C GLN A 483 17.87 -56.71 -16.13
N MET A 484 16.93 -56.63 -15.18
CA MET A 484 16.89 -57.26 -13.85
C MET A 484 17.92 -56.95 -12.75
N SER A 485 17.40 -56.25 -11.73
CA SER A 485 17.33 -56.62 -10.31
C SER A 485 18.61 -56.82 -9.48
N ARG A 486 18.65 -56.18 -8.30
CA ARG A 486 18.80 -56.87 -7.00
C ARG A 486 18.43 -55.99 -5.82
N HIS A 487 17.49 -56.49 -5.01
CA HIS A 487 17.25 -56.11 -3.63
C HIS A 487 18.50 -56.30 -2.76
N ARG A 488 18.69 -55.46 -1.73
CA ARG A 488 18.79 -55.93 -0.33
C ARG A 488 18.62 -54.81 0.70
N SER A 489 17.64 -55.06 1.56
CA SER A 489 17.32 -54.48 2.85
C SER A 489 18.40 -54.68 3.93
N ARG A 490 18.58 -53.69 4.83
CA ARG A 490 18.60 -53.88 6.31
C ARG A 490 18.76 -52.54 7.06
N ALA A 491 17.84 -52.28 7.98
CA ALA A 491 17.92 -51.28 9.05
C ALA A 491 18.70 -51.84 10.28
N PRO A 492 18.63 -51.25 11.49
CA PRO A 492 19.37 -50.08 12.00
C PRO A 492 20.21 -50.44 13.25
N ARG A 493 21.03 -49.53 13.79
CA ARG A 493 21.47 -49.63 15.20
C ARG A 493 21.83 -48.28 15.84
N ARG A 494 21.38 -48.15 17.09
CA ARG A 494 21.40 -47.01 18.02
C ARG A 494 22.68 -46.94 18.87
N VAL A 495 23.07 -45.69 19.18
CA VAL A 495 23.45 -45.10 20.50
C VAL A 495 24.57 -45.74 21.34
N ALA A 496 25.63 -44.96 21.64
CA ALA A 496 26.05 -44.63 23.01
C ALA A 496 27.09 -43.49 23.08
N SER A 497 26.93 -42.70 24.15
CA SER A 497 27.63 -41.53 24.71
C SER A 497 29.14 -41.60 25.00
N ALA A 498 29.82 -40.45 24.97
CA ALA A 498 30.89 -40.00 25.91
C ALA A 498 31.32 -38.54 25.54
N THR A 499 30.96 -37.51 26.32
CA THR A 499 31.73 -36.83 27.40
C THR A 499 33.08 -36.19 27.02
N GLY A 500 33.15 -34.85 27.09
CA GLY A 500 34.31 -34.08 27.59
C GLY A 500 35.46 -33.74 26.62
N PRO A 501 36.14 -32.58 26.79
CA PRO A 501 36.86 -31.89 25.70
C PRO A 501 38.36 -32.21 25.65
N PRO A 502 39.05 -31.73 24.60
CA PRO A 502 40.40 -31.21 24.81
C PRO A 502 40.59 -29.82 24.18
N THR A 503 40.93 -28.88 25.04
CA THR A 503 41.72 -27.68 24.72
C THR A 503 43.11 -28.10 24.23
N THR A 504 43.50 -27.76 23.00
CA THR A 504 44.88 -27.32 22.72
C THR A 504 44.96 -26.53 21.42
N VAL A 505 45.68 -25.42 21.53
CA VAL A 505 46.03 -24.40 20.54
C VAL A 505 46.67 -25.01 19.29
N ALA A 506 46.16 -24.64 18.11
CA ALA A 506 46.88 -24.75 16.85
C ALA A 506 46.94 -23.36 16.18
N ARG A 507 48.19 -22.92 15.95
CA ARG A 507 48.58 -21.63 15.37
C ARG A 507 47.91 -21.37 14.02
N LEU A 508 47.38 -20.15 13.86
CA LEU A 508 47.06 -19.58 12.55
C LEU A 508 48.34 -19.50 11.69
N PRO A 509 48.30 -19.95 10.42
CA PRO A 509 49.38 -19.67 9.48
C PRO A 509 49.35 -18.18 9.10
N THR A 510 50.47 -17.51 9.37
CA THR A 510 50.74 -16.15 8.95
C THR A 510 50.95 -16.06 7.43
N ARG A 511 50.13 -15.22 6.78
CA ARG A 511 50.23 -14.61 5.43
C ARG A 511 50.07 -15.54 4.20
N PRO A 512 49.33 -15.03 3.20
CA PRO A 512 49.91 -14.88 1.88
C PRO A 512 49.80 -13.46 1.29
N ALA A 513 50.67 -13.23 0.32
CA ALA A 513 50.72 -12.14 -0.67
C ALA A 513 50.65 -10.68 -0.17
N ARG A 514 51.83 -10.13 0.11
CA ARG A 514 52.10 -8.69 0.14
C ARG A 514 51.94 -8.16 -1.30
N TRP A 515 50.90 -7.38 -1.55
CA TRP A 515 50.79 -6.56 -2.77
C TRP A 515 52.02 -5.65 -2.84
N SER A 516 52.74 -5.68 -3.96
CA SER A 516 53.83 -4.74 -4.22
C SER A 516 53.22 -3.40 -4.62
N PRO A 517 53.63 -2.27 -4.02
CA PRO A 517 53.12 -0.97 -4.43
C PRO A 517 53.68 -0.64 -5.83
N PRO A 518 52.88 -0.08 -6.76
CA PRO A 518 53.44 0.62 -7.90
C PRO A 518 54.19 1.84 -7.35
N GLY A 519 55.50 1.87 -7.57
CA GLY A 519 56.35 2.99 -7.17
C GLY A 519 55.96 4.28 -7.90
N ASP A 520 56.14 5.39 -7.19
CA ASP A 520 55.98 6.77 -7.64
C ASP A 520 56.33 7.00 -9.12
N ARG A 521 55.33 7.47 -9.87
CA ARG A 521 55.43 8.70 -10.65
C ARG A 521 54.07 9.06 -11.25
N CYS A 522 53.52 10.16 -10.72
CA CYS A 522 52.68 11.14 -11.40
C CYS A 522 52.67 10.95 -12.94
N GLN A 523 51.74 10.16 -13.44
CA GLN A 523 51.27 10.27 -14.82
C GLN A 523 50.07 11.20 -14.77
N PRO A 524 49.92 12.15 -15.71
CA PRO A 524 48.71 12.96 -15.76
C PRO A 524 47.54 11.99 -15.84
N ARG A 525 46.58 12.10 -14.90
CA ARG A 525 45.26 11.49 -15.06
C ARG A 525 44.81 11.89 -16.46
N THR A 526 44.82 10.96 -17.42
CA THR A 526 44.24 11.18 -18.72
C THR A 526 42.78 11.45 -18.43
N MET A 527 42.41 12.73 -18.41
CA MET A 527 41.03 13.14 -18.24
C MET A 527 40.26 12.38 -19.31
N THR A 528 39.40 11.47 -18.89
CA THR A 528 38.47 10.77 -19.77
C THR A 528 37.55 11.83 -20.35
N GLN A 529 37.83 12.29 -21.58
CA GLN A 529 37.23 13.52 -22.12
C GLN A 529 35.87 13.32 -22.78
N GLY A 530 35.37 12.08 -22.87
CA GLY A 530 34.09 11.77 -23.49
C GLY A 530 33.27 10.73 -22.73
N ILE A 531 32.00 10.62 -23.11
CA ILE A 531 31.05 9.60 -22.66
C ILE A 531 30.90 8.54 -23.76
N GLY A 532 30.91 7.27 -23.37
CA GLY A 532 30.53 6.14 -24.22
C GLY A 532 29.18 5.61 -23.77
N VAL A 533 28.14 5.73 -24.59
CA VAL A 533 26.80 5.24 -24.29
C VAL A 533 26.69 3.76 -24.65
N ILE A 534 26.21 2.95 -23.72
CA ILE A 534 26.01 1.50 -23.88
C ILE A 534 24.56 1.19 -23.52
N GLY A 535 23.79 0.61 -24.43
CA GLY A 535 22.45 0.12 -24.12
C GLY A 535 22.45 -1.34 -23.70
N VAL A 536 21.74 -1.66 -22.64
CA VAL A 536 21.62 -3.01 -22.07
C VAL A 536 20.14 -3.37 -21.94
N PRO A 537 19.50 -3.85 -23.01
CA PRO A 537 18.08 -4.15 -23.03
C PRO A 537 17.77 -5.50 -22.34
N THR A 538 17.69 -5.49 -21.00
CA THR A 538 17.40 -6.69 -20.19
C THR A 538 16.18 -6.53 -19.28
N THR A 539 15.47 -7.62 -19.07
CA THR A 539 14.54 -7.89 -17.94
C THR A 539 14.75 -9.31 -17.40
N ALA A 540 15.90 -9.92 -17.68
CA ALA A 540 16.19 -11.29 -17.27
C ALA A 540 16.38 -11.42 -15.75
N GLY A 541 16.85 -10.35 -15.10
CA GLY A 541 17.04 -10.29 -13.65
C GLY A 541 15.80 -9.83 -12.88
N SER A 542 14.81 -9.22 -13.54
CA SER A 542 13.68 -8.52 -12.91
C SER A 542 12.39 -9.33 -12.78
N HIS A 543 11.41 -8.73 -12.08
CA HIS A 543 10.08 -9.29 -11.84
C HIS A 543 9.18 -9.31 -13.08
N ASN A 544 9.31 -8.30 -13.96
CA ASN A 544 8.36 -8.04 -15.05
C ASN A 544 9.10 -7.61 -16.33
N ALA A 545 8.46 -7.75 -17.49
CA ALA A 545 8.95 -7.20 -18.74
C ALA A 545 8.77 -5.66 -18.80
N GLY A 546 9.41 -5.01 -19.77
CA GLY A 546 9.24 -3.58 -20.07
C GLY A 546 10.56 -2.80 -20.08
N GLN A 547 11.43 -3.03 -19.10
CA GLN A 547 12.70 -2.29 -18.96
C GLN A 547 13.69 -2.58 -20.09
N GLU A 548 13.53 -3.69 -20.81
CA GLU A 548 14.36 -3.95 -21.98
C GLU A 548 14.15 -2.91 -23.10
N LYS A 549 13.08 -2.11 -23.02
CA LYS A 549 12.78 -1.02 -23.96
C LYS A 549 13.51 0.28 -23.59
N ALA A 550 14.04 0.40 -22.36
CA ALA A 550 14.64 1.62 -21.84
C ALA A 550 15.74 2.22 -22.73
N PRO A 551 16.72 1.44 -23.24
CA PRO A 551 17.82 2.03 -24.02
C PRO A 551 17.34 2.73 -25.30
N ALA A 552 16.35 2.14 -25.98
CA ALA A 552 15.77 2.73 -27.18
C ALA A 552 14.91 3.95 -26.84
N ALA A 553 14.10 3.87 -25.78
CA ALA A 553 13.22 4.95 -25.36
C ALA A 553 13.98 6.19 -24.85
N LEU A 554 15.03 6.01 -24.06
CA LEU A 554 15.87 7.11 -23.57
C LEU A 554 16.63 7.81 -24.71
N ARG A 555 17.07 7.06 -25.73
CA ARG A 555 17.63 7.65 -26.96
C ARG A 555 16.57 8.43 -27.73
N ALA A 556 15.39 7.87 -27.90
CA ALA A 556 14.27 8.53 -28.58
C ALA A 556 13.80 9.81 -27.85
N ALA A 557 13.89 9.82 -26.51
CA ALA A 557 13.64 10.99 -25.68
C ALA A 557 14.75 12.07 -25.76
N GLY A 558 15.81 11.83 -26.53
CA GLY A 558 16.83 12.83 -26.86
C GLY A 558 18.06 12.86 -25.95
N LEU A 559 18.33 11.81 -25.15
CA LEU A 559 19.46 11.81 -24.20
C LEU A 559 20.81 12.09 -24.87
N VAL A 560 21.09 11.40 -25.97
CA VAL A 560 22.36 11.56 -26.71
C VAL A 560 22.47 12.96 -27.32
N ASP A 561 21.37 13.48 -27.85
CA ASP A 561 21.32 14.81 -28.45
C ASP A 561 21.46 15.91 -27.39
N ALA A 562 20.85 15.75 -26.22
CA ALA A 562 20.97 16.67 -25.09
C ALA A 562 22.43 16.77 -24.60
N LEU A 563 23.11 15.63 -24.43
CA LEU A 563 24.53 15.61 -24.04
C LEU A 563 25.44 16.26 -25.10
N ARG A 564 25.22 15.97 -26.38
CA ARG A 564 25.97 16.60 -27.49
C ARG A 564 25.72 18.10 -27.58
N ALA A 565 24.47 18.53 -27.42
CA ALA A 565 24.09 19.94 -27.41
C ALA A 565 24.72 20.70 -26.22
N ALA A 566 24.94 20.00 -25.10
CA ALA A 566 25.65 20.50 -23.93
C ALA A 566 27.19 20.53 -24.09
N GLY A 567 27.71 20.08 -25.25
CA GLY A 567 29.15 20.11 -25.56
C GLY A 567 29.93 18.90 -25.06
N VAL A 568 29.25 17.83 -24.64
CA VAL A 568 29.89 16.57 -24.25
C VAL A 568 30.30 15.78 -25.50
N ASP A 569 31.53 15.25 -25.54
CA ASP A 569 31.94 14.28 -26.57
C ASP A 569 31.25 12.93 -26.29
N VAL A 570 30.25 12.58 -27.10
CA VAL A 570 29.44 11.36 -26.93
C VAL A 570 29.62 10.41 -28.10
N GLU A 571 30.12 9.21 -27.79
CA GLU A 571 30.12 8.05 -28.67
C GLU A 571 29.01 7.09 -28.24
N ASP A 572 28.07 6.80 -29.13
CA ASP A 572 27.01 5.82 -28.87
C ASP A 572 27.44 4.47 -29.44
N THR A 573 27.71 3.51 -28.56
CA THR A 573 28.23 2.18 -28.93
C THR A 573 27.13 1.16 -29.24
N GLY A 574 25.88 1.61 -29.27
CA GLY A 574 24.70 0.79 -29.55
C GLY A 574 24.25 -0.06 -28.37
N ASP A 575 23.48 -1.11 -28.67
CA ASP A 575 22.85 -1.98 -27.68
C ASP A 575 23.46 -3.38 -27.70
N LEU A 576 23.54 -3.99 -26.51
CA LEU A 576 23.78 -5.42 -26.35
C LEU A 576 22.54 -6.23 -26.76
N ALA A 577 22.69 -7.56 -26.81
CA ALA A 577 21.59 -8.46 -27.17
C ALA A 577 20.44 -8.39 -26.15
N VAL A 578 19.20 -8.31 -26.65
CA VAL A 578 18.00 -8.23 -25.81
C VAL A 578 17.79 -9.51 -25.02
N ARG A 579 17.60 -9.39 -23.70
CA ARG A 579 17.29 -10.52 -22.81
C ARG A 579 16.02 -10.24 -22.02
N ARG A 580 14.92 -10.87 -22.42
CA ARG A 580 13.62 -10.68 -21.77
C ARG A 580 13.43 -11.58 -20.56
N HIS A 581 12.63 -11.08 -19.62
CA HIS A 581 12.04 -11.82 -18.51
C HIS A 581 11.42 -13.14 -18.98
N ARG A 582 11.56 -14.19 -18.18
CA ARG A 582 10.87 -15.46 -18.35
C ARG A 582 10.27 -15.90 -17.02
N PRO A 583 9.01 -16.36 -16.98
CA PRO A 583 8.42 -16.89 -15.77
C PRO A 583 8.95 -18.31 -15.51
N THR A 584 10.18 -18.42 -15.01
CA THR A 584 10.82 -19.69 -14.65
C THR A 584 10.77 -19.90 -13.13
N PRO A 585 10.54 -21.12 -12.61
CA PRO A 585 10.62 -21.36 -11.18
C PRO A 585 12.07 -21.17 -10.67
N PRO A 586 12.27 -20.69 -9.43
CA PRO A 586 13.60 -20.50 -8.90
C PRO A 586 14.31 -21.84 -8.70
N VAL A 587 15.60 -21.89 -9.05
CA VAL A 587 16.52 -22.99 -8.78
C VAL A 587 17.54 -22.49 -7.77
N ASP A 588 17.70 -23.20 -6.65
CA ASP A 588 18.56 -22.79 -5.53
C ASP A 588 18.30 -21.35 -5.04
N GLY A 589 17.04 -20.93 -5.11
CA GLY A 589 16.59 -19.62 -4.64
C GLY A 589 16.71 -18.47 -5.63
N VAL A 590 17.09 -18.73 -6.90
CA VAL A 590 17.21 -17.68 -7.94
C VAL A 590 16.60 -18.10 -9.28
N ARG A 591 16.13 -17.13 -10.07
CA ARG A 591 15.58 -17.33 -11.42
C ARG A 591 16.58 -16.90 -12.49
N ASP A 592 16.57 -17.62 -13.62
CA ASP A 592 17.31 -17.27 -14.84
C ASP A 592 18.82 -16.91 -14.65
N LEU A 593 19.47 -17.48 -13.62
CA LEU A 593 20.85 -17.15 -13.21
C LEU A 593 21.85 -17.19 -14.36
N ASP A 594 21.87 -18.27 -15.15
CA ASP A 594 22.83 -18.41 -16.27
C ASP A 594 22.71 -17.27 -17.28
N ARG A 595 21.49 -16.83 -17.57
CA ARG A 595 21.22 -15.72 -18.50
C ARG A 595 21.64 -14.38 -17.93
N VAL A 596 21.53 -14.19 -16.61
CA VAL A 596 22.00 -12.97 -15.94
C VAL A 596 23.53 -12.94 -15.88
N VAL A 597 24.18 -14.07 -15.57
CA VAL A 597 25.65 -14.21 -15.55
C VAL A 597 26.25 -13.92 -16.92
N GLU A 598 25.73 -14.54 -17.97
CA GLU A 598 26.17 -14.29 -19.35
C GLU A 598 26.01 -12.81 -19.74
N LEU A 599 24.94 -12.14 -19.29
CA LEU A 599 24.69 -10.74 -19.60
C LEU A 599 25.70 -9.85 -18.88
N ALA A 600 25.86 -10.06 -17.58
CA ALA A 600 26.75 -9.27 -16.76
C ALA A 600 28.21 -9.40 -17.24
N ALA A 601 28.61 -10.57 -17.76
CA ALA A 601 29.91 -10.77 -18.41
C ALA A 601 30.06 -9.93 -19.70
N GLU A 602 29.05 -9.93 -20.58
CA GLU A 602 29.04 -9.09 -21.79
C GLU A 602 29.09 -7.59 -21.46
N VAL A 603 28.36 -7.17 -20.43
CA VAL A 603 28.39 -5.78 -19.93
C VAL A 603 29.79 -5.46 -19.41
N ALA A 604 30.43 -6.34 -18.64
CA ALA A 604 31.77 -6.12 -18.12
C ALA A 604 32.82 -5.96 -19.23
N ASP A 605 32.72 -6.76 -20.30
CA ASP A 605 33.60 -6.65 -21.45
C ASP A 605 33.39 -5.32 -22.19
N ARG A 606 32.14 -4.95 -22.49
CA ARG A 606 31.85 -3.69 -23.17
C ARG A 606 32.23 -2.45 -22.35
N VAL A 607 31.98 -2.47 -21.05
CA VAL A 607 32.39 -1.38 -20.14
C VAL A 607 33.91 -1.26 -20.08
N SER A 608 34.61 -2.39 -20.03
CA SER A 608 36.07 -2.43 -20.09
C SER A 608 36.61 -1.84 -21.40
N GLU A 609 35.99 -2.13 -22.54
CA GLU A 609 36.34 -1.55 -23.85
C GLU A 609 36.16 -0.03 -23.88
N VAL A 610 35.01 0.47 -23.44
CA VAL A 610 34.70 1.91 -23.40
C VAL A 610 35.67 2.66 -22.46
N HIS A 611 35.94 2.07 -21.29
CA HIS A 611 36.89 2.65 -20.34
C HIS A 611 38.32 2.69 -20.90
N ALA A 612 38.77 1.59 -21.51
CA ALA A 612 40.11 1.51 -22.13
C ALA A 612 40.27 2.48 -23.32
N ALA A 613 39.17 2.85 -23.99
CA ALA A 613 39.14 3.90 -25.00
C ALA A 613 39.22 5.33 -24.42
N GLY A 614 39.36 5.49 -23.11
CA GLY A 614 39.45 6.79 -22.44
C GLY A 614 38.10 7.52 -22.33
N ARG A 615 36.98 6.78 -22.37
CA ARG A 615 35.63 7.33 -22.18
C ARG A 615 34.99 6.82 -20.89
N ARG A 616 34.10 7.62 -20.31
CA ARG A 616 33.26 7.22 -19.17
C ARG A 616 32.03 6.47 -19.69
N PRO A 617 31.74 5.24 -19.23
CA PRO A 617 30.50 4.56 -19.59
C PRO A 617 29.26 5.30 -19.04
N LEU A 618 28.31 5.57 -19.92
CA LEU A 618 26.91 5.85 -19.58
C LEU A 618 26.10 4.63 -20.00
N VAL A 619 25.75 3.80 -19.02
CA VAL A 619 25.03 2.55 -19.26
C VAL A 619 23.54 2.80 -19.11
N LEU A 620 22.80 2.55 -20.17
CA LEU A 620 21.35 2.64 -20.19
C LEU A 620 20.80 1.22 -20.09
N GLY A 621 20.10 0.92 -18.99
CA GLY A 621 18.91 0.10 -19.11
C GLY A 621 18.83 -1.13 -18.24
N GLY A 622 17.64 -1.71 -18.42
CA GLY A 622 17.20 -2.95 -17.83
C GLY A 622 17.13 -2.93 -16.31
N ASP A 623 17.19 -4.14 -15.79
CA ASP A 623 17.23 -4.46 -14.37
C ASP A 623 18.57 -4.07 -13.70
N CYS A 624 18.58 -3.89 -12.38
CA CYS A 624 19.72 -3.45 -11.58
C CYS A 624 20.88 -4.43 -11.56
N THR A 625 20.67 -5.69 -11.98
CA THR A 625 21.76 -6.67 -12.12
C THR A 625 22.80 -6.25 -13.17
N VAL A 626 22.44 -5.34 -14.09
CA VAL A 626 23.38 -4.73 -15.06
C VAL A 626 24.58 -4.10 -14.35
N THR A 627 24.37 -3.50 -13.17
CA THR A 627 25.41 -2.84 -12.38
C THR A 627 26.54 -3.79 -11.98
N LEU A 628 26.26 -5.08 -11.78
CA LEU A 628 27.28 -6.09 -11.50
C LEU A 628 28.32 -6.17 -12.61
N GLY A 629 27.85 -6.16 -13.87
CA GLY A 629 28.71 -6.15 -15.04
C GLY A 629 29.52 -4.86 -15.15
N VAL A 630 28.90 -3.71 -14.87
CA VAL A 630 29.58 -2.41 -14.94
C VAL A 630 30.72 -2.32 -13.92
N VAL A 631 30.45 -2.71 -12.66
CA VAL A 631 31.46 -2.76 -11.61
C VAL A 631 32.56 -3.76 -11.98
N ALA A 632 32.21 -4.96 -12.43
CA ALA A 632 33.18 -5.98 -12.82
C ALA A 632 34.08 -5.53 -13.99
N GLY A 633 33.55 -4.74 -14.94
CA GLY A 633 34.29 -4.18 -16.06
C GLY A 633 35.25 -3.06 -15.64
N LEU A 634 34.79 -2.10 -14.82
CA LEU A 634 35.61 -1.00 -14.30
C LEU A 634 36.70 -1.49 -13.35
N ALA A 635 36.40 -2.48 -12.50
CA ALA A 635 37.35 -3.06 -11.54
C ALA A 635 38.58 -3.72 -12.19
N ARG A 636 38.55 -3.96 -13.52
CA ARG A 636 39.73 -4.43 -14.28
C ARG A 636 40.78 -3.35 -14.48
N HIS A 637 40.40 -2.07 -14.33
CA HIS A 637 41.22 -0.91 -14.67
C HIS A 637 41.47 0.01 -13.48
N VAL A 638 40.47 0.19 -12.61
CA VAL A 638 40.50 1.16 -11.50
C VAL A 638 39.88 0.56 -10.24
N ASP A 639 40.31 1.04 -9.07
CA ASP A 639 39.60 0.75 -7.83
C ASP A 639 38.36 1.65 -7.74
N VAL A 640 37.18 1.04 -7.80
CA VAL A 640 35.90 1.74 -7.98
C VAL A 640 35.04 1.65 -6.73
N GLY A 641 34.53 2.80 -6.28
CA GLY A 641 33.46 2.92 -5.31
C GLY A 641 32.11 3.16 -6.01
N LEU A 642 31.02 2.79 -5.35
CA LEU A 642 29.67 2.85 -5.89
C LEU A 642 28.76 3.69 -5.00
N ALA A 643 28.22 4.78 -5.57
CA ALA A 643 27.02 5.43 -5.06
C ALA A 643 25.80 4.69 -5.62
N TYR A 644 25.13 3.91 -4.77
CA TYR A 644 23.94 3.13 -5.12
C TYR A 644 22.70 3.97 -4.80
N VAL A 645 22.27 4.77 -5.79
CA VAL A 645 21.10 5.65 -5.67
C VAL A 645 19.86 4.89 -6.11
N ASP A 646 19.10 4.40 -5.14
CA ASP A 646 18.11 3.35 -5.35
C ASP A 646 16.99 3.43 -4.30
N GLY A 647 15.75 3.09 -4.67
CA GLY A 647 14.60 2.98 -3.77
C GLY A 647 14.69 1.77 -2.84
N ASP A 648 15.39 0.72 -3.28
CA ASP A 648 15.71 -0.48 -2.55
C ASP A 648 17.20 -0.56 -2.14
N ALA A 649 17.48 -1.40 -1.14
CA ALA A 649 18.86 -1.67 -0.74
C ALA A 649 19.46 -2.88 -1.48
N ASP A 650 18.63 -3.69 -2.16
CA ASP A 650 19.01 -4.92 -2.89
C ASP A 650 19.86 -5.94 -2.13
N LEU A 651 19.63 -5.99 -0.81
CA LEU A 651 20.33 -6.88 0.12
C LEU A 651 19.65 -8.26 0.27
N ASN A 652 18.75 -8.66 -0.64
CA ASN A 652 18.16 -9.99 -0.52
C ASN A 652 19.17 -11.10 -0.83
N THR A 653 18.94 -12.28 -0.26
CA THR A 653 19.73 -13.48 -0.53
C THR A 653 18.87 -14.56 -1.19
N PRO A 654 19.47 -15.52 -1.93
CA PRO A 654 18.74 -16.64 -2.51
C PRO A 654 17.90 -17.43 -1.51
N GLY A 655 18.35 -17.54 -0.24
CA GLY A 655 17.61 -18.23 0.81
C GLY A 655 16.56 -17.38 1.53
N GLY A 656 16.66 -16.05 1.44
CA GLY A 656 15.76 -15.09 2.11
C GLY A 656 14.61 -14.60 1.23
N SER A 657 14.80 -14.56 -0.09
CA SER A 657 13.77 -14.13 -1.03
C SER A 657 12.85 -15.27 -1.45
N THR A 658 11.53 -15.06 -1.37
CA THR A 658 10.54 -15.99 -1.92
C THR A 658 10.30 -15.78 -3.42
N SER A 659 10.69 -14.63 -3.97
CA SER A 659 10.56 -14.34 -5.40
C SER A 659 11.67 -15.00 -6.20
N GLY A 660 12.89 -15.12 -5.66
CA GLY A 660 14.08 -15.58 -6.37
C GLY A 660 14.50 -14.67 -7.54
N VAL A 661 14.01 -13.44 -7.56
CA VAL A 661 14.39 -12.43 -8.55
C VAL A 661 15.77 -11.89 -8.20
N LEU A 662 16.66 -11.78 -9.19
CA LEU A 662 18.06 -11.42 -8.98
C LEU A 662 18.28 -9.92 -8.81
N ASP A 663 17.36 -9.11 -9.34
CA ASP A 663 17.31 -7.65 -9.19
C ASP A 663 17.50 -7.23 -7.74
N THR A 664 16.69 -7.82 -6.84
CA THR A 664 16.64 -7.44 -5.43
C THR A 664 17.83 -7.92 -4.60
N MET A 665 18.85 -8.48 -5.26
CA MET A 665 20.04 -9.09 -4.67
C MET A 665 21.34 -8.42 -5.16
N GLY A 666 21.26 -7.35 -5.96
CA GLY A 666 22.41 -6.69 -6.58
C GLY A 666 23.53 -6.36 -5.60
N THR A 667 23.22 -5.67 -4.49
CA THR A 667 24.23 -5.30 -3.49
C THR A 667 24.77 -6.49 -2.72
N THR A 668 23.94 -7.49 -2.42
CA THR A 668 24.42 -8.76 -1.84
C THR A 668 25.46 -9.44 -2.73
N HIS A 669 25.29 -9.45 -4.05
CA HIS A 669 26.29 -10.00 -4.98
C HIS A 669 27.56 -9.13 -5.04
N LEU A 670 27.43 -7.80 -5.04
CA LEU A 670 28.58 -6.88 -5.01
C LEU A 670 29.48 -7.12 -3.78
N LEU A 671 28.87 -7.42 -2.64
CA LEU A 671 29.54 -7.70 -1.36
C LEU A 671 30.02 -9.16 -1.23
N GLY A 672 29.96 -9.94 -2.31
CA GLY A 672 30.48 -11.32 -2.35
C GLY A 672 29.54 -12.39 -1.82
N GLY A 673 28.28 -12.03 -1.52
CA GLY A 673 27.20 -12.95 -1.17
C GLY A 673 26.40 -13.44 -2.37
N GLY A 674 25.23 -14.02 -2.13
CA GLY A 674 24.31 -14.42 -3.20
C GLY A 674 24.80 -15.61 -4.03
N ALA A 675 24.55 -15.57 -5.34
CA ALA A 675 24.97 -16.59 -6.28
C ALA A 675 26.49 -16.46 -6.59
N PRO A 676 27.30 -17.52 -6.37
CA PRO A 676 28.75 -17.46 -6.56
C PRO A 676 29.20 -17.05 -7.98
N ALA A 677 28.42 -17.38 -9.01
CA ALA A 677 28.72 -17.02 -10.39
C ALA A 677 28.63 -15.51 -10.66
N LEU A 678 27.75 -14.80 -9.95
CA LEU A 678 27.61 -13.34 -10.04
C LEU A 678 28.58 -12.63 -9.09
N ALA A 679 28.72 -13.10 -7.85
CA ALA A 679 29.70 -12.58 -6.89
C ALA A 679 31.15 -12.71 -7.38
N GLY A 680 31.42 -13.72 -8.21
CA GLY A 680 32.71 -14.03 -8.82
C GLY A 680 32.96 -13.43 -10.21
N LEU A 681 32.10 -12.51 -10.68
CA LEU A 681 32.16 -12.01 -12.06
C LEU A 681 33.41 -11.17 -12.37
N GLY A 682 33.94 -10.48 -11.36
CA GLY A 682 35.04 -9.53 -11.51
C GLY A 682 36.42 -10.11 -11.19
N PRO A 683 37.46 -9.26 -11.18
CA PRO A 683 38.83 -9.68 -10.89
C PRO A 683 39.08 -10.08 -9.42
N ARG A 684 38.11 -9.87 -8.53
CA ARG A 684 38.17 -10.20 -7.10
C ARG A 684 36.79 -10.56 -6.55
N VAL A 685 36.80 -11.26 -5.41
CA VAL A 685 35.61 -11.54 -4.58
C VAL A 685 35.92 -11.06 -3.15
N PRO A 686 35.10 -10.17 -2.56
CA PRO A 686 33.92 -9.53 -3.13
C PRO A 686 34.25 -8.56 -4.28
N LEU A 687 33.25 -8.23 -5.11
CA LEU A 687 33.36 -7.26 -6.22
C LEU A 687 33.60 -5.84 -5.71
N LEU A 688 33.04 -5.49 -4.54
CA LEU A 688 33.29 -4.27 -3.79
C LEU A 688 33.63 -4.62 -2.33
N PRO A 689 34.66 -4.01 -1.71
CA PRO A 689 34.81 -4.03 -0.27
C PRO A 689 33.67 -3.21 0.36
N ASP A 690 33.33 -3.50 1.61
CA ASP A 690 32.18 -2.91 2.29
C ASP A 690 32.22 -1.37 2.34
N ASP A 691 33.41 -0.76 2.45
CA ASP A 691 33.62 0.69 2.51
C ASP A 691 33.64 1.38 1.13
N HIS A 692 33.48 0.62 0.04
CA HIS A 692 33.37 1.14 -1.33
C HIS A 692 31.92 1.23 -1.80
N LEU A 693 30.94 1.00 -0.93
CA LEU A 693 29.51 1.06 -1.25
C LEU A 693 28.80 2.08 -0.34
N GLU A 694 28.13 3.04 -0.96
CA GLU A 694 27.20 3.97 -0.29
C GLU A 694 25.78 3.71 -0.78
N LEU A 695 24.91 3.21 0.10
CA LEU A 695 23.47 3.12 -0.19
C LEU A 695 22.82 4.49 -0.01
N PHE A 696 22.03 4.95 -0.97
CA PHE A 696 21.51 6.31 -0.99
C PHE A 696 20.08 6.38 -1.54
N GLY A 697 19.15 6.93 -0.77
CA GLY A 697 17.78 7.17 -1.23
C GLY A 697 16.76 6.06 -0.94
N PHE A 698 17.20 4.88 -0.49
CA PHE A 698 16.30 3.75 -0.27
C PHE A 698 15.27 4.01 0.84
N ASP A 699 14.11 3.33 0.78
CA ASP A 699 13.11 3.35 1.84
C ASP A 699 13.51 2.38 2.98
N PRO A 700 13.85 2.88 4.18
CA PRO A 700 14.18 2.03 5.31
C PRO A 700 12.99 1.18 5.80
N GLY A 701 11.76 1.52 5.40
CA GLY A 701 10.55 0.76 5.69
C GLY A 701 10.46 -0.58 4.95
N GLU A 702 11.10 -0.70 3.80
CA GLU A 702 11.08 -1.90 2.95
C GLU A 702 12.15 -2.94 3.34
N LEU A 703 13.14 -2.55 4.16
CA LEU A 703 14.17 -3.47 4.64
C LEU A 703 13.59 -4.44 5.68
N ASP A 704 13.70 -5.74 5.39
CA ASP A 704 13.42 -6.78 6.36
C ASP A 704 14.54 -6.95 7.40
N THR A 705 14.33 -7.85 8.36
CA THR A 705 15.31 -8.07 9.44
C THR A 705 16.65 -8.61 8.94
N ASP A 706 16.65 -9.43 7.89
CA ASP A 706 17.85 -10.07 7.37
C ASP A 706 18.67 -9.06 6.53
N GLN A 707 17.99 -8.19 5.77
CA GLN A 707 18.61 -7.05 5.08
C GLN A 707 19.18 -6.02 6.07
N TRP A 708 18.46 -5.66 7.12
CA TRP A 708 18.99 -4.82 8.20
C TRP A 708 20.23 -5.44 8.86
N THR A 709 20.22 -6.76 9.07
CA THR A 709 21.36 -7.49 9.63
C THR A 709 22.56 -7.43 8.70
N GLN A 710 22.37 -7.60 7.39
CA GLN A 710 23.44 -7.48 6.41
C GLN A 710 24.05 -6.08 6.39
N LEU A 711 23.21 -5.03 6.35
CA LEU A 711 23.66 -3.64 6.37
C LEU A 711 24.57 -3.37 7.59
N VAL A 712 24.16 -3.84 8.78
CA VAL A 712 24.95 -3.68 10.01
C VAL A 712 26.20 -4.57 10.03
N ALA A 713 26.10 -5.81 9.55
CA ALA A 713 27.21 -6.77 9.56
C ALA A 713 28.35 -6.32 8.66
N HIS A 714 28.03 -5.82 7.47
CA HIS A 714 28.97 -5.22 6.53
C HIS A 714 29.37 -3.79 6.93
N ARG A 715 28.70 -3.18 7.91
CA ARG A 715 28.93 -1.78 8.33
C ARG A 715 28.82 -0.80 7.16
N LEU A 716 27.84 -1.04 6.28
CA LEU A 716 27.64 -0.22 5.10
C LEU A 716 27.28 1.21 5.48
N SER A 717 27.82 2.16 4.73
CA SER A 717 27.38 3.54 4.80
C SER A 717 26.06 3.67 4.04
N ALA A 718 25.05 4.26 4.69
CA ALA A 718 23.70 4.28 4.19
C ALA A 718 23.02 5.61 4.52
N THR A 719 22.43 6.25 3.51
CA THR A 719 21.65 7.50 3.64
C THR A 719 20.24 7.27 3.08
N PRO A 720 19.26 6.87 3.90
CA PRO A 720 17.91 6.55 3.43
C PRO A 720 17.12 7.79 2.98
N ALA A 721 16.06 7.59 2.17
CA ALA A 721 15.24 8.66 1.57
C ALA A 721 14.82 9.77 2.56
N PRO A 722 14.28 9.46 3.76
CA PRO A 722 13.87 10.48 4.72
C PRO A 722 15.01 11.38 5.21
N VAL A 723 16.25 10.87 5.20
CA VAL A 723 17.45 11.64 5.55
C VAL A 723 17.89 12.47 4.37
N VAL A 724 18.00 11.88 3.18
CA VAL A 724 18.36 12.59 1.93
C VAL A 724 17.48 13.83 1.76
N ARG A 725 16.16 13.69 1.90
CA ARG A 725 15.16 14.77 1.78
C ARG A 725 15.46 16.01 2.63
N THR A 726 16.15 15.87 3.76
CA THR A 726 16.47 17.02 4.63
C THR A 726 17.53 17.94 4.04
N ASP A 727 18.45 17.40 3.24
CA ASP A 727 19.53 18.13 2.55
C ASP A 727 20.14 17.24 1.43
N PRO A 728 19.48 17.10 0.26
CA PRO A 728 19.89 16.12 -0.73
C PRO A 728 21.33 16.31 -1.23
N ALA A 729 21.70 17.56 -1.50
CA ALA A 729 23.05 17.91 -1.95
C ALA A 729 24.10 17.75 -0.83
N GLY A 730 23.79 18.15 0.40
CA GLY A 730 24.73 18.03 1.53
C GLY A 730 25.01 16.57 1.91
N HIS A 731 23.99 15.72 1.91
CA HIS A 731 24.15 14.29 2.15
C HIS A 731 24.86 13.59 1.00
N ALA A 732 24.55 13.91 -0.26
CA ALA A 732 25.29 13.41 -1.41
C ALA A 732 26.78 13.81 -1.34
N ALA A 733 27.08 15.04 -0.93
CA ALA A 733 28.46 15.49 -0.76
C ALA A 733 29.19 14.73 0.37
N ALA A 734 28.47 14.34 1.42
CA ALA A 734 29.04 13.54 2.50
C ALA A 734 29.32 12.10 2.06
N ALA A 735 28.40 11.48 1.31
CA ALA A 735 28.59 10.15 0.73
C ALA A 735 29.74 10.15 -0.29
N LEU A 736 29.76 11.13 -1.20
CA LEU A 736 30.83 11.27 -2.19
C LEU A 736 32.21 11.39 -1.53
N ARG A 737 32.36 12.21 -0.48
CA ARG A 737 33.64 12.31 0.26
C ARG A 737 34.11 11.00 0.86
N ARG A 738 33.20 10.12 1.27
CA ARG A 738 33.56 8.79 1.80
C ARG A 738 34.03 7.88 0.68
N LEU A 739 33.33 7.87 -0.45
CA LEU A 739 33.74 7.12 -1.64
C LEU A 739 35.10 7.58 -2.19
N GLU A 740 35.31 8.89 -2.32
CA GLU A 740 36.59 9.45 -2.78
C GLU A 740 37.75 9.21 -1.80
N ALA A 741 37.44 8.92 -0.53
CA ALA A 741 38.44 8.51 0.46
C ALA A 741 38.75 7.01 0.42
N ALA A 742 37.81 6.20 -0.06
CA ALA A 742 37.92 4.74 -0.11
C ALA A 742 38.44 4.20 -1.45
N ALA A 743 38.09 4.87 -2.56
CA ALA A 743 38.35 4.39 -3.92
C ALA A 743 38.97 5.47 -4.83
N ASP A 744 39.64 5.04 -5.89
CA ASP A 744 40.27 5.93 -6.88
C ASP A 744 39.25 6.54 -7.87
N ALA A 745 38.11 5.88 -8.06
CA ALA A 745 37.05 6.31 -8.96
C ALA A 745 35.65 6.03 -8.39
N VAL A 746 34.65 6.81 -8.81
CA VAL A 746 33.26 6.71 -8.33
C VAL A 746 32.31 6.39 -9.48
N LEU A 747 31.57 5.28 -9.35
CA LEU A 747 30.45 4.93 -10.21
C LEU A 747 29.15 5.39 -9.54
N VAL A 748 28.23 5.94 -10.34
CA VAL A 748 26.87 6.22 -9.89
C VAL A 748 25.93 5.20 -10.50
N HIS A 749 25.23 4.46 -9.66
CA HIS A 749 24.05 3.71 -10.05
C HIS A 749 22.82 4.54 -9.71
N LEU A 750 21.94 4.74 -10.68
CA LEU A 750 20.67 5.42 -10.52
C LEU A 750 19.56 4.47 -10.97
N ASP A 751 18.91 3.87 -9.98
CA ASP A 751 17.59 3.29 -10.15
C ASP A 751 16.55 4.42 -10.19
N VAL A 752 15.62 4.38 -11.14
CA VAL A 752 14.54 5.38 -11.18
C VAL A 752 13.45 5.15 -10.15
N ASP A 753 13.41 3.97 -9.52
CA ASP A 753 12.47 3.63 -8.46
C ASP A 753 12.77 4.37 -7.14
N VAL A 754 13.95 4.99 -7.02
CA VAL A 754 14.30 5.92 -5.94
C VAL A 754 13.37 7.12 -5.90
N LEU A 755 12.68 7.40 -7.02
CA LEU A 755 11.69 8.46 -7.12
C LEU A 755 10.33 8.01 -6.55
N ASP A 756 9.63 8.92 -5.87
CA ASP A 756 8.27 8.65 -5.41
C ASP A 756 7.36 8.31 -6.60
N THR A 757 6.85 7.08 -6.62
CA THR A 757 6.02 6.56 -7.72
C THR A 757 4.68 7.28 -7.83
N ASN A 758 4.21 7.96 -6.79
CA ASN A 758 3.03 8.80 -6.89
C ASN A 758 3.25 9.99 -7.84
N ASP A 759 4.49 10.48 -7.94
CA ASP A 759 4.87 11.64 -8.73
C ASP A 759 5.61 11.29 -10.03
N PHE A 760 6.36 10.18 -10.04
CA PHE A 760 7.22 9.79 -11.16
C PHE A 760 7.21 8.27 -11.40
N PRO A 761 6.11 7.69 -11.91
CA PRO A 761 5.88 6.24 -11.97
C PRO A 761 6.66 5.49 -13.07
N LEU A 762 7.94 5.81 -13.34
CA LEU A 762 8.71 5.14 -14.40
C LEU A 762 9.15 3.71 -14.07
N ALA A 763 9.25 3.35 -12.79
CA ALA A 763 9.75 2.04 -12.36
C ALA A 763 8.67 0.94 -12.41
N ASN A 764 9.10 -0.31 -12.49
CA ASN A 764 8.20 -1.47 -12.40
C ASN A 764 7.70 -1.73 -10.98
N PHE A 765 8.55 -1.47 -9.98
CA PHE A 765 8.22 -1.65 -8.57
C PHE A 765 7.96 -0.29 -7.91
N PRO A 766 6.75 -0.05 -7.38
CA PRO A 766 6.39 1.29 -6.92
C PRO A 766 6.84 1.57 -5.48
N HIS A 767 7.69 2.58 -5.28
CA HIS A 767 8.02 3.14 -3.95
C HIS A 767 7.22 4.41 -3.66
N SER A 768 6.31 4.34 -2.69
CA SER A 768 5.42 5.47 -2.32
C SER A 768 5.99 6.39 -1.25
N ALA A 769 7.25 6.19 -0.85
CA ALA A 769 7.98 7.04 0.10
C ALA A 769 9.32 7.54 -0.48
N GLY A 770 9.51 7.41 -1.79
CA GLY A 770 10.71 7.79 -2.53
C GLY A 770 10.97 9.31 -2.54
N LEU A 771 12.03 9.70 -3.24
CA LEU A 771 12.47 11.08 -3.36
C LEU A 771 11.73 11.82 -4.47
N ALA A 772 11.61 13.14 -4.34
CA ALA A 772 11.14 13.96 -5.43
C ALA A 772 12.22 14.10 -6.53
N LEU A 773 11.80 14.36 -7.78
CA LEU A 773 12.72 14.47 -8.91
C LEU A 773 13.81 15.54 -8.70
N ASP A 774 13.48 16.65 -8.06
CA ASP A 774 14.42 17.73 -7.74
C ASP A 774 15.41 17.34 -6.63
N GLU A 775 14.99 16.53 -5.67
CA GLU A 775 15.86 15.96 -4.62
C GLU A 775 16.91 15.03 -5.25
N VAL A 776 16.47 14.13 -6.14
CA VAL A 776 17.38 13.24 -6.90
C VAL A 776 18.29 14.04 -7.82
N ALA A 777 17.76 15.05 -8.54
CA ALA A 777 18.57 15.91 -9.40
C ALA A 777 19.67 16.64 -8.61
N ALA A 778 19.36 17.14 -7.41
CA ALA A 778 20.33 17.80 -6.54
C ALA A 778 21.43 16.84 -6.06
N ALA A 779 21.07 15.61 -5.67
CA ALA A 779 22.05 14.60 -5.28
C ALA A 779 22.92 14.15 -6.47
N LEU A 780 22.31 13.92 -7.63
CA LEU A 780 22.99 13.46 -8.84
C LEU A 780 23.99 14.48 -9.37
N ALA A 781 23.64 15.77 -9.33
CA ALA A 781 24.55 16.86 -9.68
C ALA A 781 25.82 16.86 -8.81
N VAL A 782 25.71 16.51 -7.52
CA VAL A 782 26.87 16.39 -6.62
C VAL A 782 27.73 15.20 -7.01
N PHE A 783 27.16 13.99 -7.08
CA PHE A 783 27.93 12.79 -7.44
C PHE A 783 28.62 12.93 -8.80
N CYS A 784 27.92 13.43 -9.82
CA CYS A 784 28.45 13.57 -11.18
C CYS A 784 29.45 14.73 -11.34
N SER A 785 29.55 15.64 -10.36
CA SER A 785 30.55 16.71 -10.36
C SER A 785 31.93 16.28 -9.84
N SER A 786 32.06 15.05 -9.34
CA SER A 786 33.35 14.50 -8.91
C SER A 786 34.34 14.40 -10.07
N ASP A 787 35.57 14.87 -9.85
CA ASP A 787 36.68 14.62 -10.77
C ASP A 787 37.02 13.12 -10.89
N ALA A 788 36.61 12.31 -9.91
CA ALA A 788 36.78 10.87 -9.85
C ALA A 788 35.63 10.08 -10.51
N LEU A 789 34.63 10.74 -11.12
CA LEU A 789 33.50 10.07 -11.76
C LEU A 789 33.98 9.09 -12.86
N ALA A 790 33.74 7.81 -12.65
CA ALA A 790 34.05 6.72 -13.57
C ALA A 790 32.96 6.54 -14.64
N GLY A 791 31.70 6.76 -14.29
CA GLY A 791 30.55 6.55 -15.17
C GLY A 791 29.22 6.65 -14.43
N LEU A 792 28.12 6.40 -15.15
CA LEU A 792 26.76 6.37 -14.62
C LEU A 792 25.98 5.19 -15.22
N VAL A 793 25.18 4.53 -14.40
CA VAL A 793 24.22 3.48 -14.79
C VAL A 793 22.81 3.98 -14.50
N LEU A 794 21.91 3.92 -15.48
CA LEU A 794 20.49 4.26 -15.33
C LEU A 794 19.63 3.02 -15.59
N THR A 795 18.95 2.52 -14.57
CA THR A 795 18.21 1.24 -14.56
C THR A 795 16.73 1.43 -14.21
N GLU A 796 15.96 0.35 -14.27
CA GLU A 796 14.54 0.20 -13.94
C GLU A 796 13.55 1.09 -14.70
N VAL A 797 14.00 1.93 -15.62
CA VAL A 797 13.13 2.71 -16.51
C VAL A 797 12.25 1.76 -17.31
N ASN A 798 10.94 1.83 -17.08
CA ASN A 798 9.95 1.18 -17.93
C ASN A 798 9.18 2.23 -18.76
N PRO A 799 9.50 2.36 -20.06
CA PRO A 799 8.79 3.28 -20.95
C PRO A 799 7.28 3.01 -21.06
N ASP A 800 6.82 1.79 -20.76
CA ASP A 800 5.39 1.47 -20.77
C ASP A 800 4.61 2.24 -19.67
N HIS A 801 5.30 2.79 -18.68
CA HIS A 801 4.70 3.62 -17.63
C HIS A 801 4.72 5.13 -17.96
N ASP A 802 5.17 5.52 -19.15
CA ASP A 802 5.09 6.89 -19.66
C ASP A 802 4.29 6.96 -20.97
N PRO A 803 2.99 6.57 -20.96
CA PRO A 803 2.17 6.52 -22.18
C PRO A 803 1.98 7.89 -22.83
N ASP A 804 2.04 8.97 -22.03
CA ASP A 804 1.92 10.35 -22.50
C ASP A 804 3.27 10.93 -23.00
N GLY A 805 4.39 10.23 -22.77
CA GLY A 805 5.73 10.64 -23.19
C GLY A 805 6.27 11.88 -22.48
N VAL A 806 5.85 12.12 -21.23
CA VAL A 806 6.19 13.33 -20.46
C VAL A 806 7.29 13.08 -19.44
N LEU A 807 7.42 11.85 -18.92
CA LEU A 807 8.37 11.51 -17.86
C LEU A 807 9.78 11.27 -18.40
N LEU A 808 9.91 10.56 -19.53
CA LEU A 808 11.19 10.25 -20.15
C LEU A 808 12.01 11.51 -20.49
N PRO A 809 11.44 12.57 -21.10
CA PRO A 809 12.18 13.81 -21.32
C PRO A 809 12.69 14.46 -20.03
N ARG A 810 11.93 14.37 -18.93
CA ARG A 810 12.30 14.97 -17.63
C ARG A 810 13.47 14.24 -16.97
N ILE A 811 13.48 12.91 -16.98
CA ILE A 811 14.63 12.16 -16.45
C ILE A 811 15.86 12.34 -17.33
N VAL A 812 15.67 12.42 -18.65
CA VAL A 812 16.75 12.75 -19.61
C VAL A 812 17.35 14.12 -19.31
N GLU A 813 16.53 15.14 -19.04
CA GLU A 813 17.01 16.48 -18.65
C GLU A 813 17.87 16.42 -17.38
N VAL A 814 17.40 15.71 -16.35
CA VAL A 814 18.14 15.57 -15.07
C VAL A 814 19.49 14.87 -15.28
N VAL A 815 19.51 13.74 -15.98
CA VAL A 815 20.73 12.96 -16.21
C VAL A 815 21.71 13.72 -17.11
N ALA A 816 21.22 14.34 -18.18
CA ALA A 816 22.06 15.14 -19.08
C ALA A 816 22.65 16.36 -18.36
N ALA A 817 21.85 17.05 -17.53
CA ALA A 817 22.32 18.18 -16.73
C ALA A 817 23.41 17.76 -15.74
N ALA A 818 23.22 16.64 -15.02
CA ALA A 818 24.21 16.16 -14.06
C ALA A 818 25.54 15.76 -14.71
N LEU A 819 25.52 15.22 -15.94
CA LEU A 819 26.71 14.82 -16.68
C LEU A 819 27.40 15.97 -17.44
N THR A 820 26.82 17.18 -17.42
CA THR A 820 27.36 18.36 -18.09
C THR A 820 28.19 19.22 -17.12
N PRO A 821 29.48 19.46 -17.39
CA PRO A 821 30.32 20.30 -16.52
C PRO A 821 29.80 21.74 -16.41
N GLY A 822 29.64 22.24 -15.17
CA GLY A 822 29.46 23.67 -14.91
C GLY A 822 28.04 24.24 -15.08
N GLN A 823 27.02 23.41 -15.30
CA GLN A 823 25.63 23.87 -15.18
C GLN A 823 25.15 23.66 -13.74
N SER A 824 24.84 24.76 -13.04
CA SER A 824 23.95 24.66 -11.86
C SER A 824 22.62 24.06 -12.31
N PRO A 825 21.97 23.22 -11.48
CA PRO A 825 20.66 22.66 -11.83
C PRO A 825 19.71 23.79 -12.25
N PRO A 826 18.89 23.59 -13.31
CA PRO A 826 17.93 24.60 -13.70
C PRO A 826 17.07 24.93 -12.48
N ALA A 827 17.04 26.22 -12.11
CA ALA A 827 16.07 26.70 -11.14
C ALA A 827 14.69 26.43 -11.73
N THR A 828 14.08 25.32 -11.32
CA THR A 828 12.72 25.00 -11.70
C THR A 828 11.87 26.18 -11.24
N ARG A 829 11.30 26.88 -12.21
CA ARG A 829 10.24 27.84 -11.92
C ARG A 829 9.22 27.06 -11.12
N ARG A 830 8.99 27.45 -9.86
CA ARG A 830 7.77 27.09 -9.13
C ARG A 830 6.63 27.45 -10.06
N THR A 831 6.12 26.47 -10.78
CA THR A 831 4.83 26.58 -11.45
C THR A 831 3.87 26.90 -10.34
N ALA A 832 3.24 28.07 -10.46
CA ALA A 832 2.07 28.41 -9.65
C ALA A 832 1.12 27.21 -9.67
N PRO A 833 0.42 26.92 -8.57
CA PRO A 833 -0.56 25.84 -8.55
C PRO A 833 -1.45 26.01 -9.78
N VAL A 834 -1.48 24.97 -10.61
CA VAL A 834 -2.42 24.87 -11.72
C VAL A 834 -3.80 24.99 -11.08
N GLN A 835 -4.51 26.05 -11.45
CA GLN A 835 -5.83 26.41 -10.91
C GLN A 835 -6.88 25.33 -11.18
#